data_AF-A0A2G8SM47-F1
#
_entry.id   AF-A0A2G8SM47-F1
#
_cell.length_a   1.000
_cell.length_b   1.000
_cell.length_c   1.000
_cell.angle_alpha   90.00
_cell.angle_beta   90.00
_cell.angle_gamma   90.00
#
_symmetry.space_group_name_H-M   'P 1'
#
loop_
_entity.id
_entity.type
_entity.pdbx_description
1 polymer ?
#
loop_
_entity_poly.entity_id
_entity_poly.type
_entity_poly.pdbx_seq_one_letter_code
_entity_poly.pdbx_strand_id
1 'polypeptide(L)'
;MHLGYDAVLFVIMILSRHTFVQGYSPEYGAGVAENIDIRSQSGELQDEHDSSAAMLLHAVNGQSVTLAADPPRKSNGLTDVVQWDNYTLFLHDQRMFVYSGEFHTFRLPVPDLWLDIFQKMVAAGLNAVSIYIHWGLTNPAPGVFDFEDWRALQPIFDAAKLAGIFVILRPGPYINAETTAGGLALWATSLVEGDVRVNTTSWNAAYQPYAAHIIESVKPNQVTEGGPILLVQIDNEYSQTPEINAEYFADLEEQYRSNGVVVPFDSVIDFDAGRTYNDPGERLNFINGTGAPDIYGLDDYPNHFNCTNGSMWNPIQTNYHTYHTVNDPTRPFYMPEFQGGSHDYWGGPGYDACRARIGPDFEDVFYKNNWAANVRMHSVYMFYGGTNWGGINYPGAYTSYDYSAAIKETRVLWAKYDEMKRQALFLRSSPQFRKTDWIGDTQAGPAAIPGVTITSLSLPHTNTSTTDGADSGSETFATYLRNPDTGTGFLVARHANASALGTVRFRVRLPSNSNSNSNGGGTLDLPRTFDAIALDGRQSKLVMTDYAFGRTGRVLYTTAAVFFAGTVGARDVLFLTGDAGQAHEAALVLTGTGGRRASSAYVSYIDTPEATTVTVRAGFAGGLVTVWDSDEQLVLFADPVTAATFWAPAIRSPTAGTVPGLESYWQFGTNATVLVGGPYLVRNATVSGGTLALRGDLNASVPLTIVAPPEVRAVTWNGERVEVEGDGRGVLRGKLTLSEVVRGVEVPTLGGWRYADSLPEVKAGFDDSDWVVADHTSTNITQGMLFGDGRVLYGCDYGFCENNILWRGHFDATGAETAANLSINGGTGMDSSVWVIVLLDADGTAPLVAFAASVWINDVFIDSVTANTAAGDANALFPFPNGSVIAGQDNVVTVLQDHMGNDEGTNQKSDRGIRGFELVGGVGKFSTWKVQGKLGGYENFPDRVRGGLNEGGLYGERLGWHLPSFPISDSDWTPRALSDGLPNGKAGVGFFVTTFALDVPKGVDAAMSFQFNLEQGLAAYRALLFVNGWKFGKRAADYGPQTRFPVPPGILDYNGNK
;
A
#
# COMPACT_ATOMS: atom_id res chain seq x y z
N MET A 1 0.24 38.47 34.63
CA MET A 1 -0.07 38.97 33.29
C MET A 1 0.28 37.81 32.36
N HIS A 2 -0.73 36.99 32.07
CA HIS A 2 -0.62 35.77 31.28
C HIS A 2 -1.52 35.95 30.07
N LEU A 3 -0.99 35.64 28.89
CA LEU A 3 -1.76 35.39 27.68
C LEU A 3 -1.21 34.09 27.10
N GLY A 4 -2.10 33.14 26.91
CA GLY A 4 -1.89 31.88 26.20
C GLY A 4 -3.12 31.59 25.35
N TYR A 5 -3.26 30.32 24.98
CA TYR A 5 -4.37 29.63 24.31
C TYR A 5 -4.14 29.35 22.80
N ASP A 6 -3.97 28.07 22.45
CA ASP A 6 -3.86 27.47 21.10
C ASP A 6 -4.79 26.24 21.03
N ALA A 7 -5.62 26.09 19.97
CA ALA A 7 -6.76 25.15 19.86
C ALA A 7 -6.76 24.12 18.69
N VAL A 8 -7.41 22.96 18.92
CA VAL A 8 -7.84 21.84 18.05
C VAL A 8 -9.38 21.78 17.93
N LEU A 9 -9.95 21.34 16.79
CA LEU A 9 -11.33 21.67 16.37
C LEU A 9 -12.14 20.52 15.72
N PHE A 10 -13.48 20.55 15.92
CA PHE A 10 -14.49 19.69 15.26
C PHE A 10 -15.64 20.51 14.60
N VAL A 11 -16.10 20.15 13.41
CA VAL A 11 -17.33 20.67 12.72
C VAL A 11 -18.42 19.57 12.75
N ILE A 12 -19.75 19.85 12.80
CA ILE A 12 -20.86 18.85 12.81
C ILE A 12 -22.12 19.42 12.06
N MET A 13 -22.77 18.69 11.12
CA MET A 13 -23.95 19.11 10.32
C MET A 13 -25.03 17.99 10.06
N ILE A 14 -26.16 17.93 10.79
CA ILE A 14 -27.22 16.86 10.87
C ILE A 14 -28.37 16.88 9.78
N LEU A 15 -28.91 15.75 9.18
CA LEU A 15 -30.28 15.58 8.52
C LEU A 15 -30.85 14.15 8.15
N SER A 16 -32.13 13.78 8.46
CA SER A 16 -32.65 12.37 8.40
C SER A 16 -33.88 11.99 7.52
N ARG A 17 -33.83 10.76 6.93
CA ARG A 17 -34.84 9.65 6.70
C ARG A 17 -35.98 9.65 5.63
N HIS A 18 -36.03 8.55 4.82
CA HIS A 18 -37.05 7.44 4.67
C HIS A 18 -37.47 6.95 3.23
N THR A 19 -37.91 5.67 3.12
CA THR A 19 -37.70 4.62 2.07
C THR A 19 -38.90 4.16 1.16
N PHE A 20 -38.59 3.34 0.11
CA PHE A 20 -39.37 2.35 -0.72
C PHE A 20 -39.91 2.78 -2.13
N VAL A 21 -39.99 1.99 -3.25
CA VAL A 21 -39.42 0.71 -3.80
C VAL A 21 -39.91 0.46 -5.27
N GLN A 22 -39.08 -0.26 -6.08
CA GLN A 22 -39.32 -1.18 -7.25
C GLN A 22 -39.78 -0.73 -8.67
N GLY A 23 -39.06 -1.25 -9.70
CA GLY A 23 -39.70 -2.10 -10.74
C GLY A 23 -39.16 -2.15 -12.19
N TYR A 24 -38.25 -3.10 -12.48
CA TYR A 24 -38.11 -4.01 -13.66
C TYR A 24 -37.78 -3.57 -15.13
N SER A 25 -37.01 -4.47 -15.76
CA SER A 25 -36.18 -4.48 -17.00
C SER A 25 -36.85 -5.17 -18.24
N PRO A 26 -36.11 -5.69 -19.26
CA PRO A 26 -35.24 -5.09 -20.30
C PRO A 26 -35.62 -5.63 -21.71
N GLU A 27 -34.79 -5.47 -22.76
CA GLU A 27 -34.30 -6.57 -23.63
C GLU A 27 -33.52 -6.15 -24.92
N TYR A 28 -32.40 -6.87 -25.12
CA TYR A 28 -31.71 -7.40 -26.34
C TYR A 28 -31.24 -6.57 -27.55
N GLY A 29 -30.02 -6.93 -28.01
CA GLY A 29 -29.68 -6.97 -29.45
C GLY A 29 -28.18 -6.99 -29.79
N ALA A 30 -27.66 -8.16 -30.19
CA ALA A 30 -26.25 -8.47 -30.49
C ALA A 30 -25.79 -8.19 -31.94
N GLY A 31 -24.46 -8.19 -32.20
CA GLY A 31 -23.93 -8.69 -33.49
C GLY A 31 -22.47 -8.38 -33.89
N VAL A 32 -21.60 -9.40 -33.77
CA VAL A 32 -20.62 -9.96 -34.77
C VAL A 32 -19.70 -8.98 -35.57
N ALA A 33 -18.39 -8.85 -35.32
CA ALA A 33 -17.20 -9.71 -35.61
C ALA A 33 -16.73 -9.77 -37.08
N GLU A 34 -15.45 -9.44 -37.36
CA GLU A 34 -14.58 -10.17 -38.30
C GLU A 34 -13.07 -9.79 -38.19
N ASN A 35 -12.24 -10.82 -38.38
CA ASN A 35 -10.76 -10.90 -38.26
C ASN A 35 -10.00 -10.28 -39.46
N ILE A 36 -8.68 -10.06 -39.31
CA ILE A 36 -7.64 -10.46 -40.29
C ILE A 36 -6.25 -10.50 -39.60
N ASP A 37 -5.51 -11.56 -39.95
CA ASP A 37 -4.18 -12.02 -39.53
C ASP A 37 -3.07 -11.52 -40.50
N ILE A 38 -1.78 -11.50 -40.10
CA ILE A 38 -0.58 -11.91 -40.88
C ILE A 38 0.77 -11.55 -40.17
N ARG A 39 1.43 -12.60 -39.66
CA ARG A 39 2.87 -13.04 -39.69
C ARG A 39 4.09 -12.09 -39.87
N SER A 40 4.97 -12.15 -38.85
CA SER A 40 6.41 -12.52 -38.73
C SER A 40 7.51 -12.16 -39.76
N GLN A 41 8.68 -11.73 -39.25
CA GLN A 41 9.99 -12.39 -39.47
C GLN A 41 11.15 -11.81 -38.60
N SER A 42 12.16 -12.67 -38.38
CA SER A 42 13.26 -12.69 -37.39
C SER A 42 14.64 -12.25 -37.93
N GLY A 43 15.59 -11.93 -37.04
CA GLY A 43 17.04 -11.91 -37.34
C GLY A 43 17.94 -11.77 -36.10
N GLU A 44 18.83 -12.76 -35.88
CA GLU A 44 19.85 -12.87 -34.82
C GLU A 44 21.16 -12.11 -35.14
N LEU A 45 21.93 -11.70 -34.12
CA LEU A 45 23.40 -11.57 -34.16
C LEU A 45 24.02 -11.75 -32.75
N GLN A 46 25.12 -12.53 -32.69
CA GLN A 46 26.00 -12.85 -31.55
C GLN A 46 27.03 -11.74 -31.28
N ASP A 47 27.46 -11.55 -30.04
CA ASP A 47 28.82 -11.09 -29.72
C ASP A 47 29.31 -11.54 -28.32
N GLU A 48 30.60 -11.90 -28.27
CA GLU A 48 31.38 -12.43 -27.14
C GLU A 48 31.90 -11.32 -26.22
N HIS A 49 31.80 -11.47 -24.89
CA HIS A 49 32.75 -10.87 -23.92
C HIS A 49 32.80 -11.66 -22.60
N ASP A 50 34.03 -11.97 -22.16
CA ASP A 50 34.35 -12.83 -21.02
C ASP A 50 34.94 -12.05 -19.83
N SER A 51 34.59 -12.51 -18.63
CA SER A 51 35.24 -12.37 -17.31
C SER A 51 35.18 -11.04 -16.51
N SER A 52 34.59 -11.05 -15.31
CA SER A 52 35.29 -11.40 -14.04
C SER A 52 34.55 -10.89 -12.76
N ALA A 53 33.63 -11.69 -12.22
CA ALA A 53 33.18 -11.62 -10.82
C ALA A 53 32.73 -13.01 -10.32
N ALA A 54 33.66 -13.97 -10.29
CA ALA A 54 33.45 -15.30 -9.76
C ALA A 54 34.47 -15.62 -8.66
N MET A 55 34.04 -15.59 -7.39
CA MET A 55 34.50 -16.45 -6.28
C MET A 55 33.82 -15.98 -4.97
N LEU A 56 33.34 -16.83 -4.04
CA LEU A 56 33.78 -18.17 -3.66
C LEU A 56 32.59 -19.15 -3.45
N LEU A 57 32.58 -20.26 -4.18
CA LEU A 57 32.14 -21.57 -3.66
C LEU A 57 33.25 -22.58 -3.97
N HIS A 58 33.80 -23.22 -2.93
CA HIS A 58 34.85 -24.25 -3.11
C HIS A 58 34.24 -25.64 -3.36
N ALA A 59 35.00 -26.44 -4.11
CA ALA A 59 34.63 -27.70 -4.76
C ALA A 59 34.06 -28.80 -3.85
N VAL A 60 33.08 -29.53 -4.39
CA VAL A 60 32.48 -30.76 -3.86
C VAL A 60 33.35 -31.95 -4.30
N ASN A 61 33.83 -32.79 -3.37
CA ASN A 61 34.30 -34.18 -3.60
C ASN A 61 35.12 -34.51 -4.87
N GLY A 62 35.90 -33.58 -5.43
CA GLY A 62 36.62 -33.82 -6.68
C GLY A 62 35.75 -33.95 -7.93
N GLN A 63 34.48 -33.50 -7.89
CA GLN A 63 33.67 -33.26 -9.08
C GLN A 63 33.49 -31.76 -9.30
N SER A 64 33.95 -31.26 -10.44
CA SER A 64 33.71 -29.88 -10.88
C SER A 64 32.22 -29.68 -11.13
N VAL A 65 31.54 -28.86 -10.33
CA VAL A 65 30.21 -28.35 -10.67
C VAL A 65 30.43 -27.26 -11.72
N THR A 66 30.13 -27.57 -12.97
CA THR A 66 30.12 -26.57 -14.04
C THR A 66 28.87 -25.71 -13.83
N LEU A 67 29.04 -24.45 -13.44
CA LEU A 67 27.94 -23.48 -13.37
C LEU A 67 27.29 -23.37 -14.75
N ALA A 68 25.96 -23.26 -14.82
CA ALA A 68 25.32 -22.93 -16.07
C ALA A 68 25.73 -21.49 -16.43
N ALA A 69 26.18 -21.29 -17.68
CA ALA A 69 26.52 -19.96 -18.15
C ALA A 69 25.32 -19.02 -17.92
N ASP A 70 25.58 -17.83 -17.37
CA ASP A 70 24.53 -16.82 -17.26
C ASP A 70 24.06 -16.45 -18.68
N PRO A 71 22.74 -16.29 -18.88
CA PRO A 71 22.21 -15.71 -20.10
C PRO A 71 22.85 -14.34 -20.36
N PRO A 72 22.94 -13.90 -21.64
CA PRO A 72 23.45 -12.58 -21.96
C PRO A 72 22.68 -11.51 -21.20
N ARG A 73 23.41 -10.65 -20.49
CA ARG A 73 22.81 -9.52 -19.80
C ARG A 73 22.30 -8.50 -20.81
N LYS A 74 21.18 -7.89 -20.46
CA LYS A 74 20.54 -6.78 -21.17
C LYS A 74 20.74 -5.49 -20.40
N SER A 75 20.70 -4.39 -21.15
CA SER A 75 20.78 -3.02 -20.66
C SER A 75 19.93 -2.12 -21.57
N ASN A 76 19.56 -0.95 -21.05
CA ASN A 76 19.00 0.13 -21.85
C ASN A 76 20.06 0.89 -22.67
N GLY A 77 21.34 0.52 -22.55
CA GLY A 77 22.46 1.16 -23.26
C GLY A 77 22.89 2.51 -22.66
N LEU A 78 22.30 2.93 -21.55
CA LEU A 78 22.59 4.19 -20.85
C LEU A 78 23.45 4.00 -19.60
N THR A 79 23.46 2.78 -19.04
CA THR A 79 24.24 2.45 -17.86
C THR A 79 24.59 0.95 -17.80
N ASP A 80 25.75 0.65 -17.20
CA ASP A 80 26.19 -0.70 -16.83
C ASP A 80 26.01 -0.99 -15.34
N VAL A 81 25.55 -0.01 -14.55
CA VAL A 81 25.31 -0.16 -13.11
C VAL A 81 24.08 -1.01 -12.86
N VAL A 82 23.00 -0.75 -13.61
CA VAL A 82 21.75 -1.51 -13.53
C VAL A 82 21.55 -2.24 -14.86
N GLN A 83 21.53 -3.56 -14.80
CA GLN A 83 21.35 -4.45 -15.95
C GLN A 83 20.32 -5.53 -15.57
N TRP A 84 19.94 -6.39 -16.51
CA TRP A 84 19.03 -7.49 -16.20
C TRP A 84 19.25 -8.68 -17.12
N ASP A 85 18.69 -9.82 -16.75
CA ASP A 85 18.50 -10.96 -17.66
C ASP A 85 17.08 -11.51 -17.50
N ASN A 86 16.81 -12.69 -18.06
CA ASN A 86 15.51 -13.35 -17.93
C ASN A 86 15.19 -13.86 -16.51
N TYR A 87 16.11 -13.73 -15.54
CA TYR A 87 15.86 -14.10 -14.16
C TYR A 87 15.69 -12.86 -13.28
N THR A 88 16.69 -11.96 -13.23
CA THR A 88 16.76 -10.90 -12.20
C THR A 88 17.30 -9.59 -12.75
N LEU A 89 17.10 -8.51 -11.98
CA LEU A 89 17.97 -7.34 -12.08
C LEU A 89 19.38 -7.67 -11.56
N PHE A 90 20.35 -6.93 -12.10
CA PHE A 90 21.72 -6.84 -11.61
C PHE A 90 21.98 -5.40 -11.18
N LEU A 91 22.63 -5.25 -10.03
CA LEU A 91 23.23 -3.99 -9.60
C LEU A 91 24.72 -4.23 -9.36
N HIS A 92 25.60 -3.53 -10.08
CA HIS A 92 27.05 -3.73 -10.05
C HIS A 92 27.45 -5.22 -10.16
N ASP A 93 27.03 -5.88 -11.24
CA ASP A 93 27.29 -7.30 -11.53
C ASP A 93 26.70 -8.33 -10.56
N GLN A 94 25.88 -7.92 -9.58
CA GLN A 94 25.28 -8.83 -8.61
C GLN A 94 23.76 -8.99 -8.82
N ARG A 95 23.30 -10.24 -8.97
CA ARG A 95 21.87 -10.59 -9.05
C ARG A 95 21.10 -10.15 -7.81
N MET A 96 19.98 -9.47 -8.03
CA MET A 96 19.11 -8.95 -6.98
C MET A 96 17.69 -9.51 -7.14
N PHE A 97 17.17 -10.13 -6.09
CA PHE A 97 15.72 -10.24 -5.93
C PHE A 97 15.24 -8.91 -5.38
N VAL A 98 14.39 -8.19 -6.11
CA VAL A 98 13.81 -6.94 -5.62
C VAL A 98 12.57 -7.29 -4.81
N TYR A 99 12.62 -7.08 -3.49
CA TYR A 99 11.45 -7.21 -2.64
C TYR A 99 11.13 -5.86 -2.02
N SER A 100 10.05 -5.28 -2.54
CA SER A 100 9.61 -3.91 -2.31
C SER A 100 8.27 -3.88 -1.58
N GLY A 101 7.96 -2.72 -1.00
CA GLY A 101 6.65 -2.41 -0.46
C GLY A 101 6.31 -0.96 -0.78
N GLU A 102 5.03 -0.66 -0.95
CA GLU A 102 4.58 0.69 -1.28
C GLU A 102 4.45 1.57 -0.02
N PHE A 103 4.94 2.81 -0.12
CA PHE A 103 4.76 3.86 0.90
C PHE A 103 4.59 5.25 0.25
N HIS A 104 3.42 5.87 0.47
CA HIS A 104 3.15 7.24 0.00
C HIS A 104 3.51 8.26 1.09
N THR A 105 4.63 8.96 0.91
CA THR A 105 5.11 9.95 1.89
C THR A 105 4.12 11.10 2.13
N PHE A 106 3.35 11.48 1.10
CA PHE A 106 2.30 12.50 1.24
C PHE A 106 1.13 12.08 2.14
N ARG A 107 0.92 10.76 2.39
CA ARG A 107 -0.08 10.26 3.37
C ARG A 107 0.44 10.25 4.82
N LEU A 108 1.70 10.63 5.02
CA LEU A 108 2.34 10.86 6.32
C LEU A 108 3.13 12.19 6.26
N PRO A 109 2.45 13.35 6.42
CA PRO A 109 3.05 14.68 6.21
C PRO A 109 3.97 15.11 7.38
N VAL A 110 4.83 14.20 7.83
CA VAL A 110 5.79 14.37 8.91
C VAL A 110 7.11 13.72 8.46
N PRO A 111 8.00 14.45 7.78
CA PRO A 111 9.25 13.92 7.23
C PRO A 111 10.11 13.15 8.24
N ASP A 112 10.12 13.58 9.50
CA ASP A 112 10.85 12.92 10.60
C ASP A 112 10.37 11.47 10.85
N LEU A 113 9.16 11.11 10.42
CA LEU A 113 8.61 9.75 10.54
C LEU A 113 8.84 8.89 9.30
N TRP A 114 9.34 9.40 8.18
CA TRP A 114 9.61 8.58 6.99
C TRP A 114 10.71 7.56 7.26
N LEU A 115 11.75 7.94 8.00
CA LEU A 115 12.81 7.03 8.43
C LEU A 115 12.28 5.90 9.33
N ASP A 116 11.23 6.13 10.14
CA ASP A 116 10.60 5.09 10.95
C ASP A 116 10.02 3.99 10.06
N ILE A 117 9.31 4.37 8.99
CA ILE A 117 8.74 3.43 8.02
C ILE A 117 9.83 2.67 7.27
N PHE A 118 10.85 3.36 6.73
CA PHE A 118 11.95 2.71 6.03
C PHE A 118 12.73 1.73 6.93
N GLN A 119 12.97 2.08 8.20
CA GLN A 119 13.62 1.17 9.14
C GLN A 119 12.77 -0.07 9.43
N LYS A 120 11.43 0.05 9.48
CA LYS A 120 10.54 -1.11 9.59
C LYS A 120 10.61 -1.96 8.32
N MET A 121 10.58 -1.38 7.13
CA MET A 121 10.74 -2.14 5.88
C MET A 121 12.05 -2.94 5.83
N VAL A 122 13.18 -2.29 6.14
CA VAL A 122 14.50 -2.95 6.20
C VAL A 122 14.57 -4.02 7.30
N ALA A 123 13.94 -3.77 8.46
CA ALA A 123 13.88 -4.74 9.55
C ALA A 123 13.01 -5.97 9.22
N ALA A 124 11.98 -5.82 8.39
CA ALA A 124 11.25 -6.95 7.80
C ALA A 124 12.14 -7.74 6.82
N GLY A 125 13.08 -7.06 6.15
CA GLY A 125 14.02 -7.68 5.22
C GLY A 125 13.84 -7.25 3.76
N LEU A 126 12.98 -6.26 3.51
CA LEU A 126 12.83 -5.63 2.20
C LEU A 126 14.12 -4.87 1.84
N ASN A 127 14.36 -4.74 0.54
CA ASN A 127 15.52 -4.01 0.01
C ASN A 127 15.13 -2.85 -0.91
N ALA A 128 13.85 -2.70 -1.24
CA ALA A 128 13.34 -1.57 -2.00
C ALA A 128 12.04 -1.03 -1.37
N VAL A 129 11.71 0.22 -1.71
CA VAL A 129 10.42 0.87 -1.45
C VAL A 129 9.92 1.48 -2.75
N SER A 130 8.64 1.35 -3.01
CA SER A 130 7.95 2.02 -4.12
C SER A 130 7.21 3.25 -3.59
N ILE A 131 7.32 4.38 -4.30
CA ILE A 131 6.84 5.70 -3.83
C ILE A 131 6.18 6.48 -4.97
N TYR A 132 4.89 6.76 -4.85
CA TYR A 132 4.21 7.79 -5.64
C TYR A 132 4.56 9.22 -5.24
N ILE A 133 4.63 10.12 -6.23
CA ILE A 133 4.61 11.58 -6.03
C ILE A 133 3.27 12.15 -6.56
N HIS A 134 2.60 12.95 -5.74
CA HIS A 134 1.30 13.53 -6.09
C HIS A 134 1.46 14.88 -6.80
N TRP A 135 1.13 14.94 -8.09
CA TRP A 135 1.26 16.15 -8.90
C TRP A 135 0.43 17.31 -8.32
N GLY A 136 -0.83 17.09 -7.98
CA GLY A 136 -1.69 18.16 -7.44
C GLY A 136 -1.24 18.77 -6.10
N LEU A 137 -0.40 18.09 -5.32
CA LEU A 137 0.16 18.65 -4.09
C LEU A 137 1.42 19.47 -4.35
N THR A 138 2.22 19.07 -5.32
CA THR A 138 3.50 19.71 -5.67
C THR A 138 3.37 20.78 -6.75
N ASN A 139 2.26 20.80 -7.48
CA ASN A 139 1.95 21.82 -8.46
C ASN A 139 0.49 22.28 -8.34
N PRO A 140 0.11 22.94 -7.23
CA PRO A 140 -1.27 23.22 -6.89
C PRO A 140 -1.94 24.28 -7.80
N ALA A 141 -1.17 25.07 -8.56
CA ALA A 141 -1.67 26.05 -9.52
C ALA A 141 -0.79 26.08 -10.78
N PRO A 142 -1.28 26.55 -11.94
CA PRO A 142 -0.47 26.68 -13.15
C PRO A 142 0.82 27.48 -12.88
N GLY A 143 1.97 26.87 -13.16
CA GLY A 143 3.29 27.51 -12.98
C GLY A 143 3.79 27.64 -11.53
N VAL A 144 3.08 27.13 -10.54
CA VAL A 144 3.48 27.15 -9.12
C VAL A 144 3.94 25.77 -8.69
N PHE A 145 5.24 25.58 -8.47
CA PHE A 145 5.83 24.32 -8.01
C PHE A 145 6.31 24.45 -6.56
N ASP A 146 5.91 23.51 -5.72
CA ASP A 146 6.19 23.45 -4.29
C ASP A 146 6.69 22.05 -3.92
N PHE A 147 8.02 21.93 -3.84
CA PHE A 147 8.75 20.75 -3.37
C PHE A 147 9.45 21.06 -2.05
N GLU A 148 8.77 21.78 -1.15
CA GLU A 148 9.28 22.16 0.17
C GLU A 148 8.54 21.39 1.29
N ASP A 149 8.99 21.58 2.53
CA ASP A 149 8.40 20.97 3.73
C ASP A 149 8.17 19.46 3.60
N TRP A 150 6.93 18.99 3.72
CA TRP A 150 6.56 17.58 3.63
C TRP A 150 6.36 17.10 2.19
N ARG A 151 6.42 17.99 1.20
CA ARG A 151 6.42 17.69 -0.24
C ARG A 151 7.83 17.56 -0.81
N ALA A 152 8.86 17.88 -0.01
CA ALA A 152 10.25 17.82 -0.43
C ALA A 152 10.70 16.40 -0.77
N LEU A 153 11.37 16.27 -1.92
CA LEU A 153 11.84 14.97 -2.43
C LEU A 153 13.18 14.54 -1.81
N GLN A 154 14.13 15.47 -1.63
CA GLN A 154 15.46 15.11 -1.12
C GLN A 154 15.42 14.42 0.25
N PRO A 155 14.61 14.85 1.24
CA PRO A 155 14.54 14.17 2.53
C PRO A 155 14.03 12.73 2.44
N ILE A 156 13.23 12.38 1.41
CA ILE A 156 12.81 11.00 1.13
C ILE A 156 14.05 10.16 0.79
N PHE A 157 14.87 10.64 -0.14
CA PHE A 157 16.05 9.94 -0.62
C PHE A 157 17.13 9.83 0.46
N ASP A 158 17.32 10.88 1.25
CA ASP A 158 18.26 10.88 2.38
C ASP A 158 17.84 9.85 3.44
N ALA A 159 16.54 9.79 3.78
CA ALA A 159 16.03 8.82 4.73
C ALA A 159 16.11 7.37 4.20
N ALA A 160 15.83 7.15 2.91
CA ALA A 160 15.97 5.84 2.27
C ALA A 160 17.45 5.37 2.28
N LYS A 161 18.38 6.25 1.91
CA LYS A 161 19.82 5.98 1.94
C LYS A 161 20.34 5.72 3.35
N LEU A 162 19.84 6.46 4.35
CA LEU A 162 20.18 6.26 5.75
C LEU A 162 19.68 4.90 6.27
N ALA A 163 18.49 4.46 5.84
CA ALA A 163 17.95 3.15 6.17
C ALA A 163 18.67 2.00 5.42
N GLY A 164 19.23 2.28 4.23
CA GLY A 164 19.83 1.27 3.36
C GLY A 164 18.80 0.54 2.49
N ILE A 165 17.81 1.28 1.98
CA ILE A 165 16.74 0.77 1.10
C ILE A 165 16.75 1.52 -0.25
N PHE A 166 16.51 0.81 -1.34
CA PHE A 166 16.42 1.42 -2.68
C PHE A 166 15.04 2.01 -2.92
N VAL A 167 14.92 2.96 -3.84
CA VAL A 167 13.66 3.60 -4.22
C VAL A 167 13.30 3.24 -5.66
N ILE A 168 12.07 2.76 -5.84
CA ILE A 168 11.36 2.71 -7.13
C ILE A 168 10.46 3.94 -7.13
N LEU A 169 10.81 4.97 -7.90
CA LEU A 169 10.10 6.24 -7.89
C LEU A 169 8.99 6.24 -8.93
N ARG A 170 7.76 6.55 -8.54
CA ARG A 170 6.58 6.56 -9.41
C ARG A 170 5.98 7.97 -9.45
N PRO A 171 6.57 8.93 -10.18
CA PRO A 171 6.14 10.32 -10.10
C PRO A 171 4.87 10.67 -10.90
N GLY A 172 4.24 9.72 -11.60
CA GLY A 172 3.09 9.98 -12.46
C GLY A 172 3.49 10.50 -13.85
N PRO A 173 2.72 11.43 -14.46
CA PRO A 173 1.87 12.45 -13.82
C PRO A 173 0.55 11.96 -13.24
N TYR A 174 -0.01 10.87 -13.77
CA TYR A 174 -1.17 10.17 -13.21
C TYR A 174 -0.71 9.03 -12.32
N ILE A 175 -1.32 8.85 -11.14
CA ILE A 175 -0.93 7.81 -10.16
C ILE A 175 -2.09 6.96 -9.65
N ASN A 176 -3.35 7.28 -9.98
CA ASN A 176 -4.53 6.68 -9.36
C ASN A 176 -4.49 6.82 -7.82
N ALA A 177 -4.06 5.77 -7.14
CA ALA A 177 -3.74 5.71 -5.72
C ALA A 177 -4.92 6.03 -4.78
N GLU A 178 -6.16 5.94 -5.26
CA GLU A 178 -7.38 6.34 -4.54
C GLU A 178 -7.31 7.79 -4.06
N THR A 179 -6.77 8.67 -4.91
CA THR A 179 -6.60 10.10 -4.66
C THR A 179 -7.45 10.94 -5.59
N THR A 180 -7.78 12.16 -5.17
CA THR A 180 -8.57 13.11 -5.96
C THR A 180 -7.94 13.32 -7.34
N ALA A 181 -8.73 13.15 -8.40
CA ALA A 181 -8.28 13.20 -9.80
C ALA A 181 -7.18 12.17 -10.16
N GLY A 182 -7.03 11.10 -9.37
CA GLY A 182 -5.93 10.13 -9.51
C GLY A 182 -4.53 10.76 -9.41
N GLY A 183 -4.42 11.82 -8.60
CA GLY A 183 -3.18 12.54 -8.30
C GLY A 183 -2.85 13.70 -9.24
N LEU A 184 -3.63 13.89 -10.31
CA LEU A 184 -3.45 15.02 -11.23
C LEU A 184 -3.59 16.37 -10.52
N ALA A 185 -2.94 17.39 -11.06
CA ALA A 185 -3.19 18.75 -10.58
C ALA A 185 -4.63 19.17 -10.89
N LEU A 186 -5.35 19.67 -9.89
CA LEU A 186 -6.78 19.96 -10.01
C LEU A 186 -7.08 21.11 -10.98
N TRP A 187 -6.15 22.04 -11.17
CA TRP A 187 -6.29 23.05 -12.23
C TRP A 187 -6.22 22.41 -13.64
N ALA A 188 -5.49 21.30 -13.81
CA ALA A 188 -5.38 20.64 -15.10
C ALA A 188 -6.70 19.96 -15.51
N THR A 189 -7.58 19.65 -14.56
CA THR A 189 -8.87 19.02 -14.85
C THR A 189 -9.88 19.97 -15.48
N SER A 190 -9.71 21.29 -15.28
CA SER A 190 -10.61 22.35 -15.77
C SER A 190 -9.96 23.30 -16.79
N LEU A 191 -8.64 23.49 -16.76
CA LEU A 191 -7.96 24.44 -17.65
C LEU A 191 -7.37 23.79 -18.91
N VAL A 192 -7.05 22.49 -18.89
CA VAL A 192 -6.50 21.79 -20.06
C VAL A 192 -7.64 21.45 -21.02
N GLU A 193 -7.53 21.86 -22.28
CA GLU A 193 -8.48 21.48 -23.33
C GLU A 193 -8.31 20.01 -23.73
N GLY A 194 -9.42 19.30 -23.96
CA GLY A 194 -9.44 17.91 -24.44
C GLY A 194 -9.17 16.87 -23.35
N ASP A 195 -8.94 15.63 -23.76
CA ASP A 195 -8.64 14.53 -22.83
C ASP A 195 -7.25 14.69 -22.20
N VAL A 196 -7.04 14.07 -21.03
CA VAL A 196 -5.74 13.96 -20.36
C VAL A 196 -5.10 12.60 -20.66
N ARG A 197 -3.80 12.46 -20.44
CA ARG A 197 -3.04 11.21 -20.69
C ARG A 197 -3.11 10.76 -22.17
N VAL A 198 -3.07 11.73 -23.07
CA VAL A 198 -3.09 11.56 -24.53
C VAL A 198 -2.04 12.44 -25.18
N ASN A 199 -1.57 12.11 -26.39
CA ASN A 199 -0.59 12.94 -27.09
C ASN A 199 -1.27 14.19 -27.68
N THR A 200 -1.42 15.24 -26.87
CA THR A 200 -1.96 16.53 -27.30
C THR A 200 -1.07 17.67 -26.82
N THR A 201 -1.05 18.77 -27.58
CA THR A 201 -0.26 19.95 -27.22
C THR A 201 -0.69 20.54 -25.87
N SER A 202 -1.98 20.56 -25.58
CA SER A 202 -2.53 21.08 -24.31
C SER A 202 -2.10 20.23 -23.12
N TRP A 203 -2.14 18.90 -23.25
CA TRP A 203 -1.70 17.98 -22.21
C TRP A 203 -0.19 18.03 -22.00
N ASN A 204 0.60 17.96 -23.08
CA ASN A 204 2.06 18.07 -23.02
C ASN A 204 2.52 19.36 -22.33
N ALA A 205 1.91 20.50 -22.67
CA ALA A 205 2.23 21.78 -22.04
C ALA A 205 1.92 21.80 -20.53
N ALA A 206 0.95 20.99 -20.07
CA ALA A 206 0.53 20.96 -18.68
C ALA A 206 1.48 20.14 -17.79
N TYR A 207 1.84 18.90 -18.19
CA TYR A 207 2.63 18.02 -17.32
C TYR A 207 4.14 18.22 -17.45
N GLN A 208 4.65 18.67 -18.61
CA GLN A 208 6.09 18.74 -18.85
C GLN A 208 6.84 19.60 -17.81
N PRO A 209 6.35 20.78 -17.40
CA PRO A 209 6.99 21.55 -16.32
C PRO A 209 7.07 20.81 -14.98
N TYR A 210 6.03 20.04 -14.61
CA TYR A 210 6.04 19.20 -13.41
C TYR A 210 7.12 18.11 -13.51
N ALA A 211 7.13 17.37 -14.62
CA ALA A 211 8.11 16.33 -14.85
C ALA A 211 9.56 16.88 -14.84
N ALA A 212 9.79 18.09 -15.35
CA ALA A 212 11.10 18.75 -15.30
C ALA A 212 11.60 18.92 -13.86
N HIS A 213 10.75 19.37 -12.93
CA HIS A 213 11.11 19.51 -11.51
C HIS A 213 11.33 18.17 -10.80
N ILE A 214 10.57 17.13 -11.16
CA ILE A 214 10.85 15.77 -10.70
C ILE A 214 12.25 15.34 -11.14
N ILE A 215 12.58 15.52 -12.42
CA ILE A 215 13.87 15.13 -13.00
C ILE A 215 15.04 15.84 -12.31
N GLU A 216 14.90 17.12 -11.95
CA GLU A 216 15.93 17.86 -11.19
C GLU A 216 16.32 17.14 -9.88
N SER A 217 15.34 16.55 -9.19
CA SER A 217 15.58 15.78 -7.96
C SER A 217 16.06 14.35 -8.25
N VAL A 218 15.62 13.73 -9.34
CA VAL A 218 16.01 12.36 -9.71
C VAL A 218 17.49 12.30 -10.09
N LYS A 219 17.97 13.21 -10.94
CA LYS A 219 19.32 13.17 -11.53
C LYS A 219 20.44 12.84 -10.54
N PRO A 220 20.61 13.59 -9.42
CA PRO A 220 21.68 13.32 -8.45
C PRO A 220 21.41 12.13 -7.52
N ASN A 221 20.19 11.59 -7.51
CA ASN A 221 19.76 10.55 -6.57
C ASN A 221 19.61 9.15 -7.21
N GLN A 222 19.99 9.01 -8.48
CA GLN A 222 20.10 7.71 -9.16
C GLN A 222 21.18 6.84 -8.51
N VAL A 223 20.99 5.51 -8.51
CA VAL A 223 22.02 4.57 -8.05
C VAL A 223 23.34 4.70 -8.82
N THR A 224 23.30 5.16 -10.07
CA THR A 224 24.49 5.47 -10.88
C THR A 224 25.34 6.61 -10.32
N GLU A 225 24.71 7.52 -9.57
CA GLU A 225 25.33 8.66 -8.90
C GLU A 225 25.53 8.41 -7.39
N GLY A 226 25.30 7.17 -6.92
CA GLY A 226 25.39 6.79 -5.51
C GLY A 226 24.18 7.19 -4.67
N GLY A 227 23.05 7.55 -5.29
CA GLY A 227 21.76 7.74 -4.61
C GLY A 227 20.94 6.44 -4.51
N PRO A 228 19.73 6.49 -3.92
CA PRO A 228 18.92 5.31 -3.68
C PRO A 228 17.98 4.92 -4.84
N ILE A 229 17.77 5.78 -5.85
CA ILE A 229 16.78 5.54 -6.92
C ILE A 229 17.28 4.44 -7.87
N LEU A 230 16.63 3.27 -7.81
CA LEU A 230 16.95 2.08 -8.59
C LEU A 230 16.19 2.06 -9.92
N LEU A 231 14.92 2.45 -9.92
CA LEU A 231 14.01 2.48 -11.07
C LEU A 231 13.14 3.74 -11.03
N VAL A 232 12.64 4.15 -12.19
CA VAL A 232 11.62 5.21 -12.32
C VAL A 232 10.49 4.72 -13.20
N GLN A 233 9.27 4.75 -12.67
CA GLN A 233 8.08 4.42 -13.43
C GLN A 233 7.47 5.68 -14.03
N ILE A 234 7.22 5.65 -15.34
CA ILE A 234 6.54 6.75 -16.02
C ILE A 234 5.04 6.47 -16.17
N ASP A 235 4.21 7.42 -15.77
CA ASP A 235 2.74 7.30 -15.68
C ASP A 235 2.29 6.15 -14.74
N ASN A 236 1.01 5.78 -14.79
CA ASN A 236 0.48 4.69 -13.98
C ASN A 236 -0.64 3.96 -14.68
N GLU A 237 -0.55 2.63 -14.75
CA GLU A 237 -1.61 1.78 -15.26
C GLU A 237 -2.18 2.27 -16.60
N TYR A 238 -1.30 2.46 -17.58
CA TYR A 238 -1.67 3.09 -18.84
C TYR A 238 -2.12 2.11 -19.92
N SER A 239 -3.21 2.50 -20.58
CA SER A 239 -3.82 1.79 -21.68
C SER A 239 -3.25 2.18 -23.05
N GLN A 240 -2.61 1.23 -23.72
CA GLN A 240 -2.18 1.40 -25.11
C GLN A 240 -3.30 1.30 -26.14
N THR A 241 -4.49 0.83 -25.78
CA THR A 241 -5.49 0.48 -26.77
C THR A 241 -6.61 1.53 -26.84
N PRO A 242 -6.91 2.08 -28.03
CA PRO A 242 -6.24 1.84 -29.33
C PRO A 242 -4.81 2.44 -29.37
N GLU A 243 -3.92 1.87 -30.20
CA GLU A 243 -2.46 2.14 -30.30
C GLU A 243 -2.04 3.63 -30.47
N ILE A 244 -3.00 4.53 -30.71
CA ILE A 244 -2.82 5.99 -30.84
C ILE A 244 -2.28 6.67 -29.56
N ASN A 245 -2.19 5.91 -28.47
CA ASN A 245 -1.79 6.36 -27.14
C ASN A 245 -0.29 6.19 -26.85
N ALA A 246 0.44 5.40 -27.66
CA ALA A 246 1.86 5.11 -27.46
C ALA A 246 2.78 6.35 -27.56
N GLU A 247 2.39 7.34 -28.36
CA GLU A 247 3.17 8.57 -28.56
C GLU A 247 3.25 9.41 -27.28
N TYR A 248 2.23 9.40 -26.41
CA TYR A 248 2.28 10.09 -25.12
C TYR A 248 3.36 9.49 -24.21
N PHE A 249 3.49 8.17 -24.19
CA PHE A 249 4.53 7.49 -23.43
C PHE A 249 5.93 7.76 -23.98
N ALA A 250 6.06 7.82 -25.31
CA ALA A 250 7.32 8.20 -25.94
C ALA A 250 7.75 9.62 -25.58
N ASP A 251 6.82 10.58 -25.51
CA ASP A 251 7.11 11.96 -25.08
C ASP A 251 7.58 12.00 -23.61
N LEU A 252 6.93 11.24 -22.71
CA LEU A 252 7.35 11.10 -21.32
C LEU A 252 8.76 10.49 -21.22
N GLU A 253 8.99 9.38 -21.93
CA GLU A 253 10.29 8.73 -21.96
C GLU A 253 11.38 9.70 -22.46
N GLU A 254 11.16 10.34 -23.61
CA GLU A 254 12.08 11.31 -24.20
C GLU A 254 12.38 12.44 -23.21
N GLN A 255 11.37 12.95 -22.50
CA GLN A 255 11.56 13.99 -21.51
C GLN A 255 12.51 13.56 -20.38
N TYR A 256 12.33 12.39 -19.78
CA TYR A 256 13.20 11.92 -18.71
C TYR A 256 14.60 11.56 -19.23
N ARG A 257 14.69 10.87 -20.39
CA ARG A 257 15.97 10.44 -20.98
C ARG A 257 16.84 11.62 -21.41
N SER A 258 16.29 12.55 -22.19
CA SER A 258 17.03 13.71 -22.69
C SER A 258 17.56 14.61 -21.57
N ASN A 259 16.98 14.51 -20.37
CA ASN A 259 17.38 15.27 -19.21
C ASN A 259 18.25 14.50 -18.21
N GLY A 260 18.73 13.29 -18.55
CA GLY A 260 19.79 12.60 -17.80
C GLY A 260 19.32 11.55 -16.80
N VAL A 261 18.10 11.02 -16.96
CA VAL A 261 17.66 9.83 -16.22
C VAL A 261 18.05 8.57 -16.99
N VAL A 262 19.00 7.82 -16.43
CA VAL A 262 19.68 6.67 -17.06
C VAL A 262 19.34 5.35 -16.40
N VAL A 263 18.79 5.35 -15.19
CA VAL A 263 18.26 4.13 -14.55
C VAL A 263 17.12 3.53 -15.38
N PRO A 264 16.86 2.21 -15.29
CA PRO A 264 15.81 1.61 -16.09
C PRO A 264 14.44 2.19 -15.79
N PHE A 265 13.61 2.33 -16.82
CA PHE A 265 12.20 2.65 -16.67
C PHE A 265 11.38 1.37 -16.56
N ASP A 266 10.53 1.31 -15.54
CA ASP A 266 9.46 0.33 -15.46
C ASP A 266 8.14 0.94 -15.92
N SER A 267 7.21 0.07 -16.30
CA SER A 267 5.79 0.41 -16.43
C SER A 267 4.96 -0.61 -15.68
N VAL A 268 3.78 -0.18 -15.24
CA VAL A 268 2.96 -0.90 -14.27
C VAL A 268 1.55 -1.07 -14.80
N ILE A 269 0.97 -2.24 -14.54
CA ILE A 269 -0.13 -2.84 -15.30
C ILE A 269 -1.12 -3.55 -14.37
N ASP A 270 -2.25 -2.89 -14.02
CA ASP A 270 -3.37 -3.42 -13.22
C ASP A 270 -4.16 -4.62 -13.82
N PHE A 271 -4.29 -5.70 -13.05
CA PHE A 271 -5.06 -6.91 -13.36
C PHE A 271 -6.60 -6.72 -13.42
N ASP A 272 -7.15 -5.57 -13.01
CA ASP A 272 -8.60 -5.41 -12.85
C ASP A 272 -9.26 -4.31 -13.75
N ALA A 273 -10.14 -4.77 -14.66
CA ALA A 273 -11.10 -4.12 -15.59
C ALA A 273 -10.67 -3.07 -16.64
N GLY A 274 -10.70 -3.57 -17.87
CA GLY A 274 -11.88 -3.37 -18.71
C GLY A 274 -11.92 -2.14 -19.59
N ARG A 275 -11.35 -0.98 -19.20
CA ARG A 275 -11.22 0.20 -20.08
C ARG A 275 -10.00 1.11 -19.82
N THR A 276 -9.15 0.79 -18.85
CA THR A 276 -7.73 1.13 -18.89
C THR A 276 -6.96 -0.19 -19.04
N TYR A 277 -6.36 -0.37 -20.21
CA TYR A 277 -5.78 -1.62 -20.68
C TYR A 277 -4.48 -1.98 -19.98
N ASN A 278 -4.60 -2.80 -18.95
CA ASN A 278 -3.49 -3.52 -18.36
C ASN A 278 -3.79 -5.00 -18.21
N ASP A 279 -4.15 -5.56 -19.35
CA ASP A 279 -4.35 -6.97 -19.54
C ASP A 279 -5.26 -7.77 -18.59
N PRO A 280 -6.41 -7.23 -18.15
CA PRO A 280 -7.41 -8.02 -17.45
C PRO A 280 -7.91 -9.16 -18.37
N GLY A 281 -7.39 -10.36 -18.16
CA GLY A 281 -7.56 -11.54 -19.00
C GLY A 281 -6.37 -11.92 -19.90
N GLU A 282 -5.16 -11.41 -19.63
CA GLU A 282 -3.93 -11.78 -20.35
C GLU A 282 -4.02 -11.53 -21.88
N ARG A 283 -4.65 -10.40 -22.25
CA ARG A 283 -4.95 -9.93 -23.61
C ARG A 283 -3.78 -9.28 -24.38
N LEU A 284 -2.53 -9.35 -23.89
CA LEU A 284 -1.27 -8.78 -24.40
C LEU A 284 -1.22 -7.25 -24.67
N ASN A 285 -1.80 -6.41 -23.81
CA ASN A 285 -1.90 -4.94 -24.05
C ASN A 285 -0.77 -4.07 -23.47
N PHE A 286 0.41 -4.63 -23.27
CA PHE A 286 1.59 -3.88 -22.82
C PHE A 286 2.13 -2.97 -23.92
N ILE A 287 2.90 -1.93 -23.55
CA ILE A 287 3.57 -1.10 -24.54
C ILE A 287 4.67 -1.88 -25.24
N ASN A 288 4.48 -2.13 -26.54
CA ASN A 288 5.50 -2.74 -27.39
C ASN A 288 5.87 -1.79 -28.53
N GLY A 289 7.17 -1.59 -28.75
CA GLY A 289 7.68 -0.62 -29.73
C GLY A 289 7.86 0.78 -29.15
N THR A 290 7.22 1.79 -29.77
CA THR A 290 7.36 3.20 -29.38
C THR A 290 6.84 3.42 -27.96
N GLY A 291 7.68 3.96 -27.06
CA GLY A 291 7.34 4.22 -25.66
C GLY A 291 7.40 2.98 -24.75
N ALA A 292 8.01 1.88 -25.20
CA ALA A 292 8.11 0.65 -24.41
C ALA A 292 9.10 0.83 -23.23
N PRO A 293 8.73 0.38 -22.01
CA PRO A 293 9.61 0.46 -20.86
C PRO A 293 10.83 -0.47 -20.99
N ASP A 294 11.84 -0.24 -20.15
CA ASP A 294 12.97 -1.16 -20.02
C ASP A 294 12.55 -2.46 -19.33
N ILE A 295 11.65 -2.38 -18.35
CA ILE A 295 11.12 -3.52 -17.60
C ILE A 295 9.58 -3.44 -17.59
N TYR A 296 8.93 -4.46 -18.13
CA TYR A 296 7.48 -4.62 -18.02
C TYR A 296 7.12 -5.20 -16.64
N GLY A 297 6.06 -4.67 -16.02
CA GLY A 297 5.47 -5.20 -14.79
C GLY A 297 4.03 -5.64 -14.99
N LEU A 298 3.57 -6.58 -14.16
CA LEU A 298 2.17 -7.03 -14.03
C LEU A 298 1.73 -6.88 -12.58
N ASP A 299 0.75 -6.04 -12.33
CA ASP A 299 0.08 -5.98 -11.03
C ASP A 299 -0.93 -7.10 -10.91
N ASP A 300 -1.31 -7.41 -9.67
CA ASP A 300 -2.51 -8.22 -9.43
C ASP A 300 -3.09 -7.98 -8.03
N TYR A 301 -4.41 -7.79 -8.02
CA TYR A 301 -5.26 -7.76 -6.85
C TYR A 301 -6.21 -8.97 -6.83
N PRO A 302 -5.71 -10.20 -6.56
CA PRO A 302 -6.45 -11.42 -6.87
C PRO A 302 -7.73 -11.59 -6.04
N ASN A 303 -7.84 -10.90 -4.90
CA ASN A 303 -9.03 -10.91 -4.05
C ASN A 303 -9.93 -9.69 -4.21
N HIS A 304 -9.64 -8.81 -5.17
CA HIS A 304 -10.30 -7.51 -5.36
C HIS A 304 -10.33 -6.70 -4.06
N PHE A 305 -11.23 -5.72 -3.98
CA PHE A 305 -11.26 -4.75 -2.88
C PHE A 305 -12.50 -4.82 -1.96
N ASN A 306 -13.36 -5.83 -2.14
CA ASN A 306 -14.54 -6.00 -1.29
C ASN A 306 -14.19 -6.76 0.00
N CYS A 307 -14.21 -6.08 1.15
CA CYS A 307 -13.91 -6.70 2.45
C CYS A 307 -15.14 -7.25 3.20
N THR A 308 -16.36 -7.18 2.65
CA THR A 308 -17.62 -7.50 3.36
C THR A 308 -17.65 -8.94 3.85
N ASN A 309 -17.15 -9.90 3.06
CA ASN A 309 -16.94 -11.27 3.50
C ASN A 309 -15.45 -11.53 3.78
N GLY A 310 -15.04 -11.27 5.03
CA GLY A 310 -13.67 -11.48 5.49
C GLY A 310 -13.14 -12.91 5.41
N SER A 311 -13.97 -13.89 5.03
CA SER A 311 -13.65 -15.31 5.04
C SER A 311 -13.64 -15.99 3.67
N MET A 312 -13.90 -15.30 2.57
CA MET A 312 -13.83 -15.91 1.23
C MET A 312 -12.66 -15.35 0.43
N TRP A 313 -11.92 -16.24 -0.23
CA TRP A 313 -10.92 -15.87 -1.23
C TRP A 313 -11.33 -16.32 -2.63
N ASN A 314 -10.99 -15.51 -3.62
CA ASN A 314 -11.09 -15.87 -5.02
C ASN A 314 -10.12 -17.02 -5.36
N PRO A 315 -10.40 -17.77 -6.44
CA PRO A 315 -9.44 -18.72 -6.98
C PRO A 315 -8.10 -18.06 -7.30
N ILE A 316 -7.00 -18.78 -7.04
CA ILE A 316 -5.65 -18.32 -7.39
C ILE A 316 -5.42 -18.47 -8.89
N GLN A 317 -4.89 -17.43 -9.53
CA GLN A 317 -4.40 -17.48 -10.90
C GLN A 317 -3.13 -18.37 -10.98
N THR A 318 -3.15 -19.38 -11.86
CA THR A 318 -2.07 -20.40 -11.95
C THR A 318 -1.16 -20.27 -13.16
N ASN A 319 -1.45 -19.36 -14.08
CA ASN A 319 -0.76 -19.21 -15.35
C ASN A 319 0.15 -17.98 -15.43
N TYR A 320 0.39 -17.24 -14.33
CA TYR A 320 1.32 -16.08 -14.32
C TYR A 320 2.67 -16.38 -14.99
N HIS A 321 3.25 -17.57 -14.74
CA HIS A 321 4.51 -17.96 -15.36
C HIS A 321 4.39 -18.14 -16.88
N THR A 322 3.35 -18.86 -17.32
CA THR A 322 3.07 -19.06 -18.76
C THR A 322 2.80 -17.72 -19.43
N TYR A 323 2.06 -16.83 -18.78
CA TYR A 323 1.80 -15.49 -19.27
C TYR A 323 3.09 -14.70 -19.46
N HIS A 324 3.94 -14.62 -18.43
CA HIS A 324 5.24 -13.95 -18.53
C HIS A 324 6.12 -14.53 -19.64
N THR A 325 6.18 -15.87 -19.78
CA THR A 325 7.02 -16.51 -20.79
C THR A 325 6.52 -16.35 -22.22
N VAL A 326 5.21 -16.17 -22.41
CA VAL A 326 4.63 -15.79 -23.71
C VAL A 326 4.87 -14.31 -24.00
N ASN A 327 4.81 -13.46 -22.97
CA ASN A 327 4.85 -12.02 -23.11
C ASN A 327 6.27 -11.46 -23.31
N ASP A 328 7.14 -11.66 -22.31
CA ASP A 328 8.52 -11.20 -22.35
C ASP A 328 9.43 -12.10 -21.52
N PRO A 329 9.82 -13.27 -22.06
CA PRO A 329 10.67 -14.23 -21.36
C PRO A 329 12.12 -13.73 -21.19
N THR A 330 12.44 -12.53 -21.65
CA THR A 330 13.82 -12.04 -21.72
C THR A 330 14.16 -11.01 -20.64
N ARG A 331 13.17 -10.65 -19.82
CA ARG A 331 13.25 -9.70 -18.71
C ARG A 331 12.87 -10.41 -17.41
N PRO A 332 13.29 -9.90 -16.24
CA PRO A 332 12.85 -10.47 -14.98
C PRO A 332 11.34 -10.30 -14.82
N PHE A 333 10.66 -11.31 -14.29
CA PHE A 333 9.24 -11.17 -14.01
C PHE A 333 9.01 -10.23 -12.82
N TYR A 334 8.38 -9.11 -13.09
CA TYR A 334 8.10 -8.04 -12.13
C TYR A 334 6.60 -7.92 -11.83
N MET A 335 6.28 -7.89 -10.53
CA MET A 335 5.00 -7.46 -9.99
C MET A 335 5.16 -6.14 -9.22
N PRO A 336 4.86 -4.99 -9.86
CA PRO A 336 5.00 -3.65 -9.27
C PRO A 336 3.97 -3.33 -8.18
N GLU A 337 2.77 -3.88 -8.31
CA GLU A 337 1.73 -3.84 -7.29
C GLU A 337 1.13 -5.23 -7.17
N PHE A 338 1.45 -5.91 -6.08
CA PHE A 338 0.72 -7.09 -5.69
C PHE A 338 0.00 -6.83 -4.38
N GLN A 339 -1.21 -7.36 -4.27
CA GLN A 339 -2.13 -7.09 -3.16
C GLN A 339 -1.47 -7.22 -1.78
N GLY A 340 -1.22 -6.07 -1.17
CA GLY A 340 -0.80 -5.87 0.21
C GLY A 340 -1.97 -5.61 1.14
N GLY A 341 -3.20 -5.56 0.63
CA GLY A 341 -4.37 -5.18 1.40
C GLY A 341 -5.57 -4.83 0.52
N SER A 342 -6.37 -3.87 0.96
CA SER A 342 -7.50 -3.34 0.19
C SER A 342 -7.78 -1.92 0.65
N HIS A 343 -8.13 -1.02 -0.29
CA HIS A 343 -8.84 0.19 0.11
C HIS A 343 -10.23 -0.17 0.67
N ASP A 344 -10.88 0.78 1.32
CA ASP A 344 -12.24 0.60 1.83
C ASP A 344 -13.04 1.85 1.51
N TYR A 345 -14.34 1.67 1.34
CA TYR A 345 -15.23 2.70 0.84
C TYR A 345 -16.14 3.27 1.92
N TRP A 346 -16.70 4.44 1.65
CA TRP A 346 -17.72 5.03 2.52
C TRP A 346 -18.87 4.02 2.73
N GLY A 347 -19.32 3.83 3.96
CA GLY A 347 -20.32 2.80 4.28
C GLY A 347 -19.83 1.34 4.19
N GLY A 348 -18.56 1.12 3.85
CA GLY A 348 -17.94 -0.20 3.79
C GLY A 348 -17.74 -0.86 5.16
N PRO A 349 -17.22 -2.09 5.19
CA PRO A 349 -17.10 -2.90 6.41
C PRO A 349 -16.00 -2.45 7.38
N GLY A 350 -15.10 -1.54 6.99
CA GLY A 350 -13.97 -1.09 7.80
C GLY A 350 -12.73 -1.96 7.65
N TYR A 351 -11.56 -1.37 7.91
CA TYR A 351 -10.26 -2.07 7.78
C TYR A 351 -10.05 -3.27 8.71
N ASP A 352 -10.84 -3.42 9.78
CA ASP A 352 -10.85 -4.66 10.59
C ASP A 352 -11.29 -5.87 9.76
N ALA A 353 -12.31 -5.70 8.91
CA ALA A 353 -12.77 -6.75 7.99
C ALA A 353 -11.76 -7.03 6.88
N CYS A 354 -11.12 -5.99 6.34
CA CYS A 354 -10.03 -6.15 5.37
C CYS A 354 -8.84 -6.92 5.96
N ARG A 355 -8.52 -6.72 7.26
CA ARG A 355 -7.47 -7.47 7.97
C ARG A 355 -7.81 -8.95 8.18
N ALA A 356 -9.09 -9.28 8.30
CA ALA A 356 -9.53 -10.68 8.32
C ALA A 356 -9.38 -11.35 6.95
N ARG A 357 -9.66 -10.61 5.85
CA ARG A 357 -9.58 -11.14 4.48
C ARG A 357 -8.14 -11.25 3.98
N ILE A 358 -7.37 -10.16 4.05
CA ILE A 358 -6.01 -10.04 3.50
C ILE A 358 -5.02 -10.01 4.68
N GLY A 359 -5.06 -11.05 5.51
CA GLY A 359 -4.20 -11.23 6.69
C GLY A 359 -2.92 -12.03 6.42
N PRO A 360 -2.23 -12.54 7.47
CA PRO A 360 -1.00 -13.32 7.29
C PRO A 360 -1.18 -14.59 6.45
N ASP A 361 -2.33 -15.28 6.56
CA ASP A 361 -2.59 -16.47 5.76
C ASP A 361 -2.64 -16.16 4.25
N PHE A 362 -3.13 -14.96 3.89
CA PHE A 362 -3.13 -14.50 2.51
C PHE A 362 -1.69 -14.35 1.99
N GLU A 363 -0.81 -13.74 2.78
CA GLU A 363 0.61 -13.60 2.43
C GLU A 363 1.28 -14.97 2.28
N ASP A 364 1.00 -15.89 3.21
CA ASP A 364 1.58 -17.25 3.20
C ASP A 364 1.25 -17.97 1.89
N VAL A 365 0.01 -17.85 1.40
CA VAL A 365 -0.46 -18.55 0.19
C VAL A 365 -0.15 -17.78 -1.10
N PHE A 366 -0.56 -16.52 -1.21
CA PHE A 366 -0.51 -15.76 -2.46
C PHE A 366 0.91 -15.28 -2.78
N TYR A 367 1.71 -14.85 -1.80
CA TYR A 367 3.09 -14.41 -2.10
C TYR A 367 3.99 -15.58 -2.47
N LYS A 368 3.79 -16.75 -1.85
CA LYS A 368 4.48 -17.97 -2.28
C LYS A 368 3.96 -18.48 -3.63
N ASN A 369 2.72 -18.20 -4.01
CA ASN A 369 2.26 -18.44 -5.37
C ASN A 369 3.01 -17.56 -6.39
N ASN A 370 3.32 -16.32 -6.05
CA ASN A 370 4.18 -15.46 -6.91
C ASN A 370 5.60 -16.02 -7.00
N TRP A 371 6.13 -16.56 -5.90
CA TRP A 371 7.41 -17.27 -5.93
C TRP A 371 7.36 -18.48 -6.84
N ALA A 372 6.29 -19.29 -6.76
CA ALA A 372 6.04 -20.44 -7.62
C ALA A 372 5.92 -20.05 -9.10
N ALA A 373 5.38 -18.87 -9.41
CA ALA A 373 5.34 -18.32 -10.77
C ALA A 373 6.70 -17.78 -11.26
N ASN A 374 7.76 -17.90 -10.46
CA ASN A 374 9.10 -17.42 -10.73
C ASN A 374 9.25 -15.88 -10.77
N VAL A 375 8.40 -15.14 -10.05
CA VAL A 375 8.52 -13.68 -9.89
C VAL A 375 9.83 -13.34 -9.17
N ARG A 376 10.54 -12.30 -9.63
CA ARG A 376 11.86 -11.89 -9.10
C ARG A 376 11.99 -10.43 -8.73
N MET A 377 10.99 -9.65 -9.11
CA MET A 377 10.76 -8.32 -8.57
C MET A 377 9.32 -8.32 -8.06
N HIS A 378 9.11 -8.07 -6.79
CA HIS A 378 7.80 -8.15 -6.15
C HIS A 378 7.63 -6.96 -5.21
N SER A 379 6.62 -6.14 -5.44
CA SER A 379 6.31 -4.95 -4.66
C SER A 379 4.90 -5.07 -4.09
N VAL A 380 4.78 -4.86 -2.78
CA VAL A 380 3.53 -5.09 -2.04
C VAL A 380 2.79 -3.77 -1.82
N TYR A 381 1.61 -3.63 -2.44
CA TYR A 381 0.78 -2.42 -2.38
C TYR A 381 -0.43 -2.64 -1.47
N MET A 382 -0.57 -2.04 -0.28
CA MET A 382 0.37 -1.17 0.44
C MET A 382 1.20 -1.94 1.48
N PHE A 383 2.43 -1.50 1.74
CA PHE A 383 3.19 -1.92 2.91
C PHE A 383 2.93 -1.02 4.13
N TYR A 384 2.79 0.29 3.87
CA TYR A 384 2.23 1.27 4.81
C TYR A 384 1.35 2.27 4.04
N GLY A 385 0.06 2.31 4.35
CA GLY A 385 -0.88 3.16 3.62
C GLY A 385 -0.94 4.61 4.12
N GLY A 386 -1.13 4.84 5.42
CA GLY A 386 -1.19 6.19 6.02
C GLY A 386 -2.60 6.78 6.05
N THR A 387 -2.71 8.11 5.93
CA THR A 387 -3.98 8.85 6.08
C THR A 387 -4.25 9.74 4.88
N ASN A 388 -5.49 9.72 4.36
CA ASN A 388 -6.02 10.68 3.39
C ASN A 388 -6.40 12.00 4.09
N TRP A 389 -5.42 12.68 4.69
CA TRP A 389 -5.61 13.99 5.31
C TRP A 389 -5.87 15.06 4.24
N GLY A 390 -6.38 16.22 4.65
CA GLY A 390 -6.74 17.32 3.75
C GLY A 390 -8.01 17.07 2.92
N GLY A 391 -8.42 15.81 2.71
CA GLY A 391 -9.42 15.48 1.69
C GLY A 391 -8.78 15.14 0.35
N ILE A 392 -7.57 14.57 0.39
CA ILE A 392 -6.85 14.04 -0.77
C ILE A 392 -7.49 12.77 -1.36
N ASN A 393 -8.38 12.11 -0.63
CA ASN A 393 -9.11 10.93 -1.12
C ASN A 393 -9.96 11.29 -2.34
N TYR A 394 -10.10 10.36 -3.28
CA TYR A 394 -11.21 10.36 -4.23
C TYR A 394 -12.54 10.02 -3.52
N PRO A 395 -13.71 10.20 -4.15
CA PRO A 395 -15.00 9.96 -3.50
C PRO A 395 -15.26 8.54 -3.02
N GLY A 396 -14.58 7.54 -3.59
CA GLY A 396 -14.73 6.13 -3.20
C GLY A 396 -13.95 5.74 -1.94
N ALA A 397 -13.06 6.58 -1.43
CA ALA A 397 -12.31 6.33 -0.19
C ALA A 397 -12.65 7.36 0.90
N TYR A 398 -12.47 6.99 2.17
CA TYR A 398 -12.61 7.89 3.32
C TYR A 398 -11.24 8.32 3.89
N THR A 399 -11.21 8.92 5.09
CA THR A 399 -9.99 9.56 5.61
C THR A 399 -8.88 8.56 5.95
N SER A 400 -9.18 7.41 6.55
CA SER A 400 -8.15 6.38 6.77
C SER A 400 -7.73 5.76 5.44
N TYR A 401 -6.43 5.47 5.32
CA TYR A 401 -5.87 4.62 4.30
C TYR A 401 -4.99 3.54 4.96
N ASP A 402 -5.47 2.94 6.06
CA ASP A 402 -4.79 1.83 6.76
C ASP A 402 -4.53 0.64 5.83
N TYR A 403 -5.43 0.45 4.87
CA TYR A 403 -5.33 -0.49 3.76
C TYR A 403 -5.27 -1.97 4.17
N SER A 404 -5.32 -2.33 5.47
CA SER A 404 -4.91 -3.68 5.91
C SER A 404 -3.44 -3.99 5.56
N ALA A 405 -2.61 -2.95 5.48
CA ALA A 405 -1.20 -3.06 5.16
C ALA A 405 -0.41 -3.78 6.27
N ALA A 406 0.83 -4.20 5.96
CA ALA A 406 1.72 -4.83 6.94
C ALA A 406 2.00 -3.91 8.14
N ILE A 407 2.11 -2.60 7.91
CA ILE A 407 2.17 -1.57 8.94
C ILE A 407 0.81 -0.85 8.99
N LYS A 408 0.17 -0.84 10.16
CA LYS A 408 -1.09 -0.11 10.38
C LYS A 408 -0.91 1.40 10.21
N GLU A 409 -2.00 2.14 9.96
CA GLU A 409 -2.01 3.61 9.85
C GLU A 409 -1.31 4.30 11.03
N THR A 410 -1.45 3.76 12.23
CA THR A 410 -0.78 4.21 13.47
C THR A 410 0.71 3.86 13.57
N ARG A 411 1.29 3.28 12.52
CA ARG A 411 2.66 2.76 12.41
C ARG A 411 2.94 1.51 13.26
N VAL A 412 1.90 0.88 13.81
CA VAL A 412 1.99 -0.34 14.64
C VAL A 412 2.09 -1.60 13.76
N LEU A 413 3.03 -2.47 14.10
CA LEU A 413 3.21 -3.80 13.50
C LEU A 413 2.20 -4.82 14.05
N TRP A 414 1.84 -5.80 13.24
CA TRP A 414 0.92 -6.89 13.59
C TRP A 414 1.27 -8.20 12.86
N ALA A 415 0.49 -9.26 13.05
CA ALA A 415 0.82 -10.62 12.60
C ALA A 415 1.13 -10.74 11.09
N LYS A 416 0.55 -9.86 10.25
CA LYS A 416 0.88 -9.78 8.83
C LYS A 416 2.34 -9.40 8.59
N TYR A 417 2.82 -8.34 9.23
CA TYR A 417 4.24 -7.96 9.20
C TYR A 417 5.17 -9.12 9.62
N ASP A 418 4.75 -9.94 10.59
CA ASP A 418 5.55 -11.07 11.05
C ASP A 418 5.70 -12.16 9.97
N GLU A 419 4.65 -12.44 9.18
CA GLU A 419 4.71 -13.37 8.05
C GLU A 419 5.60 -12.83 6.93
N MET A 420 5.34 -11.61 6.50
CA MET A 420 6.19 -10.87 5.57
C MET A 420 7.68 -10.90 5.95
N LYS A 421 8.02 -10.69 7.23
CA LYS A 421 9.40 -10.73 7.71
C LYS A 421 10.05 -12.11 7.55
N ARG A 422 9.32 -13.20 7.86
CA ARG A 422 9.84 -14.57 7.67
C ARG A 422 10.16 -14.81 6.20
N GLN A 423 9.27 -14.38 5.31
CA GLN A 423 9.44 -14.52 3.85
C GLN A 423 10.61 -13.68 3.31
N ALA A 424 10.68 -12.40 3.68
CA ALA A 424 11.74 -11.51 3.23
C ALA A 424 13.13 -11.93 3.73
N LEU A 425 13.26 -12.38 4.98
CA LEU A 425 14.54 -12.87 5.51
C LEU A 425 14.98 -14.18 4.85
N PHE A 426 14.05 -15.04 4.45
CA PHE A 426 14.34 -16.20 3.60
C PHE A 426 14.93 -15.76 2.26
N LEU A 427 14.23 -14.90 1.51
CA LEU A 427 14.68 -14.42 0.19
C LEU A 427 16.04 -13.73 0.26
N ARG A 428 16.22 -12.89 1.29
CA ARG A 428 17.47 -12.16 1.56
C ARG A 428 18.66 -13.10 1.81
N SER A 429 18.41 -14.22 2.50
CA SER A 429 19.44 -15.19 2.91
C SER A 429 19.57 -16.41 1.98
N SER A 430 18.79 -16.47 0.89
CA SER A 430 18.78 -17.61 -0.04
C SER A 430 19.16 -17.21 -1.48
N PRO A 431 20.44 -16.87 -1.77
CA PRO A 431 20.86 -16.46 -3.12
C PRO A 431 20.56 -17.48 -4.22
N GLN A 432 20.51 -18.77 -3.87
CA GLN A 432 20.16 -19.85 -4.81
C GLN A 432 18.72 -19.71 -5.36
N PHE A 433 17.84 -18.98 -4.68
CA PHE A 433 16.49 -18.73 -5.18
C PHE A 433 16.45 -17.66 -6.29
N ARG A 434 17.48 -16.80 -6.39
CA ARG A 434 17.51 -15.70 -7.35
C ARG A 434 17.50 -16.18 -8.81
N LYS A 435 18.14 -17.32 -9.08
CA LYS A 435 18.18 -17.96 -10.39
C LYS A 435 17.58 -19.36 -10.29
N THR A 436 16.33 -19.51 -10.72
CA THR A 436 15.70 -20.84 -10.82
C THR A 436 14.92 -20.97 -12.10
N ASP A 437 14.96 -22.16 -12.67
CA ASP A 437 14.09 -22.57 -13.76
C ASP A 437 12.77 -23.08 -13.19
N TRP A 438 11.68 -22.72 -13.86
CA TRP A 438 10.38 -23.30 -13.61
C TRP A 438 10.30 -24.67 -14.29
N ILE A 439 10.07 -25.73 -13.51
CA ILE A 439 10.11 -27.12 -14.02
C ILE A 439 8.71 -27.63 -14.37
N GLY A 440 7.70 -27.22 -13.62
CA GLY A 440 6.33 -27.70 -13.78
C GLY A 440 5.44 -27.39 -12.58
N ASP A 441 4.14 -27.50 -12.79
CA ASP A 441 3.14 -27.56 -11.73
C ASP A 441 2.22 -28.79 -11.86
N THR A 442 1.29 -28.93 -10.92
CA THR A 442 0.31 -30.02 -10.91
C THR A 442 -0.98 -29.71 -11.67
N GLN A 443 -1.08 -28.61 -12.41
CA GLN A 443 -2.32 -28.22 -13.12
C GLN A 443 -2.72 -29.26 -14.16
N ALA A 444 -1.76 -29.80 -14.92
CA ALA A 444 -1.98 -30.90 -15.87
C ALA A 444 -1.99 -32.31 -15.20
N GLY A 445 -2.01 -32.36 -13.86
CA GLY A 445 -2.07 -33.57 -13.04
C GLY A 445 -0.79 -33.84 -12.22
N PRO A 446 -0.81 -34.78 -11.25
CA PRO A 446 0.31 -35.01 -10.32
C PRO A 446 1.61 -35.53 -10.94
N ALA A 447 1.57 -36.01 -12.19
CA ALA A 447 2.72 -36.49 -12.95
C ALA A 447 3.21 -35.48 -14.00
N ALA A 448 2.65 -34.26 -14.02
CA ALA A 448 3.00 -33.22 -14.99
C ALA A 448 4.37 -32.59 -14.74
N ILE A 449 4.92 -32.71 -13.53
CA ILE A 449 6.23 -32.18 -13.17
C ILE A 449 7.31 -33.25 -13.40
N PRO A 450 8.28 -33.05 -14.32
CA PRO A 450 9.34 -34.02 -14.56
C PRO A 450 10.12 -34.40 -13.30
N GLY A 451 10.15 -35.70 -12.97
CA GLY A 451 10.91 -36.24 -11.84
C GLY A 451 10.32 -35.98 -10.45
N VAL A 452 9.14 -35.35 -10.38
CA VAL A 452 8.42 -35.09 -9.14
C VAL A 452 7.13 -35.93 -9.10
N THR A 453 6.76 -36.41 -7.91
CA THR A 453 5.46 -37.08 -7.70
C THR A 453 4.85 -36.60 -6.41
N ILE A 454 3.58 -36.24 -6.43
CA ILE A 454 2.82 -35.83 -5.25
C ILE A 454 1.70 -36.84 -5.01
N THR A 455 1.60 -37.33 -3.78
CA THR A 455 0.58 -38.28 -3.36
C THR A 455 -0.19 -37.70 -2.18
N SER A 456 -1.37 -37.15 -2.48
CA SER A 456 -2.32 -36.69 -1.48
C SER A 456 -2.89 -37.90 -0.73
N LEU A 457 -2.88 -37.84 0.60
CA LEU A 457 -3.49 -38.84 1.46
C LEU A 457 -4.89 -38.36 1.81
N SER A 458 -5.91 -38.98 1.19
CA SER A 458 -7.31 -38.65 1.46
C SER A 458 -7.60 -38.73 2.95
N LEU A 459 -8.11 -37.64 3.54
CA LEU A 459 -8.78 -37.72 4.83
C LEU A 459 -10.19 -38.30 4.60
N PRO A 460 -10.74 -39.12 5.50
CA PRO A 460 -12.16 -39.46 5.43
C PRO A 460 -12.96 -38.16 5.60
N HIS A 461 -13.57 -37.66 4.52
CA HIS A 461 -14.42 -36.48 4.54
C HIS A 461 -15.56 -36.64 5.56
N THR A 462 -15.64 -35.74 6.54
CA THR A 462 -16.77 -35.66 7.49
C THR A 462 -17.68 -34.45 7.25
N ASN A 463 -17.65 -33.83 6.07
CA ASN A 463 -18.58 -32.73 5.78
C ASN A 463 -19.37 -32.94 4.48
N THR A 464 -20.65 -33.24 4.66
CA THR A 464 -21.70 -33.26 3.64
C THR A 464 -22.16 -31.83 3.38
N SER A 465 -21.56 -31.14 2.42
CA SER A 465 -22.15 -29.94 1.81
C SER A 465 -21.88 -29.98 0.32
N THR A 466 -22.79 -30.63 -0.39
CA THR A 466 -22.88 -30.64 -1.85
C THR A 466 -23.37 -29.29 -2.33
N THR A 467 -22.51 -28.48 -2.97
CA THR A 467 -22.94 -27.51 -3.99
C THR A 467 -21.84 -26.94 -4.89
N ASP A 468 -20.58 -27.39 -4.80
CA ASP A 468 -19.57 -27.07 -5.82
C ASP A 468 -19.12 -28.35 -6.52
N GLY A 469 -18.96 -28.27 -7.84
CA GLY A 469 -18.73 -29.39 -8.74
C GLY A 469 -17.65 -30.37 -8.27
N ALA A 470 -17.94 -31.66 -8.43
CA ALA A 470 -17.03 -32.75 -8.11
C ALA A 470 -15.74 -32.65 -8.95
N ASP A 471 -14.61 -32.33 -8.31
CA ASP A 471 -13.29 -32.49 -8.91
C ASP A 471 -12.66 -33.80 -8.42
N SER A 472 -12.43 -34.71 -9.36
CA SER A 472 -11.62 -35.93 -9.20
C SER A 472 -10.11 -35.63 -9.10
N GLY A 473 -9.73 -34.45 -8.59
CA GLY A 473 -8.38 -33.91 -8.56
C GLY A 473 -7.67 -34.05 -7.20
N SER A 474 -6.35 -33.82 -7.19
CA SER A 474 -5.55 -33.77 -5.96
C SER A 474 -5.94 -32.55 -5.10
N GLU A 475 -6.16 -32.75 -3.79
CA GLU A 475 -6.45 -31.64 -2.84
C GLU A 475 -5.24 -30.71 -2.62
N THR A 476 -4.04 -31.14 -3.02
CA THR A 476 -2.79 -30.36 -2.98
C THR A 476 -2.40 -29.93 -4.38
N PHE A 477 -2.11 -28.64 -4.54
CA PHE A 477 -1.48 -28.06 -5.73
C PHE A 477 -0.02 -27.71 -5.42
N ALA A 478 0.89 -27.98 -6.34
CA ALA A 478 2.27 -27.59 -6.17
C ALA A 478 2.97 -27.21 -7.47
N THR A 479 4.03 -26.43 -7.32
CA THR A 479 4.92 -25.99 -8.38
C THR A 479 6.37 -26.25 -7.96
N TYR A 480 7.19 -26.72 -8.89
CA TYR A 480 8.59 -27.04 -8.64
C TYR A 480 9.51 -26.13 -9.44
N LEU A 481 10.44 -25.49 -8.73
CA LEU A 481 11.53 -24.69 -9.29
C LEU A 481 12.86 -25.35 -8.99
N ARG A 482 13.85 -25.17 -9.87
CA ARG A 482 15.20 -25.70 -9.65
C ARG A 482 16.26 -24.70 -10.04
N ASN A 483 17.22 -24.47 -9.17
CA ASN A 483 18.40 -23.68 -9.52
C ASN A 483 19.30 -24.50 -10.47
N PRO A 484 19.58 -24.02 -11.70
CA PRO A 484 20.36 -24.77 -12.67
C PRO A 484 21.85 -24.89 -12.31
N ASP A 485 22.38 -23.96 -11.50
CA ASP A 485 23.80 -23.93 -11.12
C ASP A 485 24.09 -24.88 -9.95
N THR A 486 23.20 -24.92 -8.96
CA THR A 486 23.42 -25.67 -7.72
C THR A 486 22.60 -26.95 -7.64
N GLY A 487 21.60 -27.10 -8.50
CA GLY A 487 20.63 -28.19 -8.49
C GLY A 487 19.60 -28.11 -7.36
N THR A 488 19.63 -27.04 -6.55
CA THR A 488 18.73 -26.81 -5.42
C THR A 488 17.28 -26.79 -5.88
N GLY A 489 16.44 -27.62 -5.29
CA GLY A 489 15.02 -27.72 -5.59
C GLY A 489 14.15 -26.93 -4.61
N PHE A 490 13.10 -26.31 -5.13
CA PHE A 490 12.11 -25.54 -4.38
C PHE A 490 10.71 -26.01 -4.80
N LEU A 491 10.04 -26.80 -3.97
CA LEU A 491 8.64 -27.19 -4.18
C LEU A 491 7.75 -26.29 -3.33
N VAL A 492 6.97 -25.43 -3.97
CA VAL A 492 5.92 -24.64 -3.32
C VAL A 492 4.62 -25.44 -3.40
N ALA A 493 4.09 -25.85 -2.25
CA ALA A 493 2.85 -26.60 -2.14
C ALA A 493 1.78 -25.79 -1.39
N ARG A 494 0.52 -25.89 -1.81
CA ARG A 494 -0.65 -25.27 -1.18
C ARG A 494 -1.88 -26.16 -1.37
N HIS A 495 -2.99 -25.79 -0.75
CA HIS A 495 -4.30 -26.34 -1.12
C HIS A 495 -4.62 -26.03 -2.57
N ALA A 496 -5.26 -26.96 -3.27
CA ALA A 496 -5.76 -26.72 -4.63
C ALA A 496 -6.83 -25.61 -4.62
N ASN A 497 -7.75 -25.67 -3.66
CA ASN A 497 -8.66 -24.56 -3.33
C ASN A 497 -8.02 -23.67 -2.26
N ALA A 498 -7.64 -22.45 -2.64
CA ALA A 498 -7.01 -21.48 -1.74
C ALA A 498 -7.86 -21.12 -0.51
N SER A 499 -9.20 -21.15 -0.65
CA SER A 499 -10.14 -20.84 0.42
C SER A 499 -10.31 -21.97 1.44
N ALA A 500 -9.72 -23.15 1.21
CA ALA A 500 -9.91 -24.32 2.06
C ALA A 500 -9.38 -24.07 3.49
N LEU A 501 -10.22 -24.37 4.48
CA LEU A 501 -9.89 -24.25 5.92
C LEU A 501 -9.52 -25.59 6.58
N GLY A 502 -9.76 -26.70 5.89
CA GLY A 502 -9.37 -28.03 6.36
C GLY A 502 -7.87 -28.28 6.24
N THR A 503 -7.37 -29.32 6.90
CA THR A 503 -5.98 -29.78 6.72
C THR A 503 -5.91 -30.78 5.57
N VAL A 504 -4.92 -30.67 4.69
CA VAL A 504 -4.57 -31.72 3.71
C VAL A 504 -3.23 -32.35 4.08
N ARG A 505 -3.02 -33.60 3.67
CA ARG A 505 -1.78 -34.34 3.92
C ARG A 505 -1.25 -34.92 2.63
N PHE A 506 0.05 -34.84 2.41
CA PHE A 506 0.66 -35.33 1.18
C PHE A 506 2.08 -35.86 1.42
N ARG A 507 2.52 -36.72 0.49
CA ARG A 507 3.91 -37.16 0.34
C ARG A 507 4.45 -36.66 -0.98
N VAL A 508 5.75 -36.43 -1.05
CA VAL A 508 6.42 -35.98 -2.28
C VAL A 508 7.63 -36.83 -2.59
N ARG A 509 7.84 -37.11 -3.86
CA ARG A 509 9.13 -37.55 -4.41
C ARG A 509 9.74 -36.38 -5.15
N LEU A 510 10.96 -35.97 -4.76
CA LEU A 510 11.65 -34.81 -5.36
C LEU A 510 13.02 -35.19 -5.91
N PRO A 511 13.47 -34.62 -7.04
CA PRO A 511 14.84 -34.74 -7.51
C PRO A 511 15.84 -34.30 -6.44
N SER A 512 16.97 -35.01 -6.37
CA SER A 512 18.10 -34.61 -5.55
C SER A 512 19.43 -35.04 -6.15
N ASN A 513 20.48 -34.29 -5.83
CA ASN A 513 21.86 -34.62 -6.18
C ASN A 513 22.41 -35.80 -5.35
N SER A 514 21.67 -36.27 -4.34
CA SER A 514 22.04 -37.42 -3.52
C SER A 514 21.72 -38.77 -4.17
N ASN A 515 22.61 -39.73 -3.97
CA ASN A 515 22.47 -41.12 -4.41
C ASN A 515 21.78 -42.03 -3.37
N SER A 516 21.25 -41.46 -2.28
CA SER A 516 20.82 -42.20 -1.07
C SER A 516 19.50 -42.97 -1.16
N ASN A 517 18.86 -43.04 -2.32
CA ASN A 517 17.55 -43.67 -2.42
C ASN A 517 17.68 -45.20 -2.28
N SER A 518 16.82 -45.82 -1.46
CA SER A 518 16.65 -47.28 -1.39
C SER A 518 16.28 -47.93 -2.74
N ASN A 519 15.87 -47.13 -3.73
CA ASN A 519 15.50 -47.53 -5.09
C ASN A 519 16.51 -47.08 -6.19
N GLY A 520 17.69 -46.55 -5.83
CA GLY A 520 18.81 -46.38 -6.77
C GLY A 520 18.73 -45.26 -7.82
N GLY A 521 17.91 -44.22 -7.64
CA GLY A 521 17.84 -43.09 -8.60
C GLY A 521 17.64 -41.75 -7.89
N GLY A 522 18.44 -40.73 -8.27
CA GLY A 522 18.59 -39.37 -7.68
C GLY A 522 17.31 -38.59 -7.36
N THR A 523 16.53 -39.12 -6.43
CA THR A 523 15.24 -38.63 -5.94
C THR A 523 15.08 -38.99 -4.46
N LEU A 524 14.32 -38.19 -3.72
CA LEU A 524 14.03 -38.38 -2.29
C LEU A 524 12.52 -38.51 -2.09
N ASP A 525 12.09 -39.60 -1.45
CA ASP A 525 10.73 -39.72 -0.91
C ASP A 525 10.65 -39.02 0.45
N LEU A 526 9.77 -38.02 0.56
CA LEU A 526 9.57 -37.18 1.75
C LEU A 526 8.09 -37.23 2.18
N PRO A 527 7.80 -37.21 3.49
CA PRO A 527 8.76 -37.27 4.60
C PRO A 527 9.28 -38.70 4.83
N ARG A 528 10.42 -38.83 5.51
CA ARG A 528 11.09 -40.11 5.82
C ARG A 528 10.84 -40.62 7.24
N THR A 529 10.52 -39.72 8.17
CA THR A 529 10.47 -40.03 9.61
C THR A 529 9.06 -39.94 10.21
N PHE A 530 8.07 -39.53 9.42
CA PHE A 530 6.64 -39.51 9.75
C PHE A 530 5.77 -39.79 8.51
N ASP A 531 4.46 -39.82 8.67
CA ASP A 531 3.54 -40.36 7.67
C ASP A 531 3.37 -39.47 6.42
N ALA A 532 3.18 -38.16 6.61
CA ALA A 532 2.95 -37.19 5.54
C ALA A 532 3.14 -35.75 6.01
N ILE A 533 3.53 -34.87 5.09
CA ILE A 533 3.56 -33.41 5.28
C ILE A 533 2.11 -32.94 5.37
N ALA A 534 1.82 -32.04 6.32
CA ALA A 534 0.50 -31.44 6.49
C ALA A 534 0.50 -30.00 5.96
N LEU A 535 -0.63 -29.56 5.40
CA LEU A 535 -0.98 -28.16 5.18
C LEU A 535 -2.27 -27.90 5.93
N ASP A 536 -2.23 -27.02 6.93
CA ASP A 536 -3.46 -26.56 7.57
C ASP A 536 -4.23 -25.63 6.62
N GLY A 537 -5.45 -25.26 7.01
CA GLY A 537 -6.29 -24.37 6.21
C GLY A 537 -5.54 -23.10 5.83
N ARG A 538 -5.63 -22.70 4.56
CA ARG A 538 -4.97 -21.49 4.03
C ARG A 538 -3.47 -21.42 4.29
N GLN A 539 -2.80 -22.56 4.13
CA GLN A 539 -1.35 -22.65 4.25
C GLN A 539 -0.68 -22.96 2.92
N SER A 540 0.52 -22.41 2.72
CA SER A 540 1.48 -22.86 1.72
C SER A 540 2.85 -23.19 2.36
N LYS A 541 3.50 -24.24 1.86
CA LYS A 541 4.81 -24.69 2.32
C LYS A 541 5.82 -24.74 1.20
N LEU A 542 7.06 -24.38 1.55
CA LEU A 542 8.23 -24.53 0.72
C LEU A 542 9.03 -25.75 1.21
N VAL A 543 9.08 -26.81 0.39
CA VAL A 543 9.92 -28.00 0.62
C VAL A 543 11.17 -27.86 -0.25
N MET A 544 12.35 -28.03 0.35
CA MET A 544 13.61 -27.75 -0.34
C MET A 544 14.51 -28.99 -0.38
N THR A 545 15.30 -29.11 -1.45
CA THR A 545 16.35 -30.13 -1.61
C THR A 545 17.68 -29.48 -2.03
N ASP A 546 18.79 -30.09 -1.63
CA ASP A 546 20.16 -29.71 -2.04
C ASP A 546 20.47 -28.22 -1.79
N TYR A 547 20.08 -27.72 -0.62
CA TYR A 547 20.25 -26.32 -0.24
C TYR A 547 21.58 -26.08 0.45
N ALA A 548 22.30 -25.03 0.02
CA ALA A 548 23.58 -24.63 0.60
C ALA A 548 23.42 -23.29 1.33
N PHE A 549 24.10 -23.16 2.47
CA PHE A 549 24.08 -21.93 3.25
C PHE A 549 25.42 -21.65 3.91
N GLY A 550 25.65 -20.40 4.27
CA GLY A 550 26.91 -19.96 4.87
C GLY A 550 28.11 -20.29 3.98
N ARG A 551 29.21 -20.75 4.58
CA ARG A 551 30.45 -21.13 3.90
C ARG A 551 30.43 -22.59 3.46
N THR A 552 29.97 -23.46 4.35
CA THR A 552 30.07 -24.93 4.22
C THR A 552 28.78 -25.66 4.58
N GLY A 553 27.79 -24.98 5.18
CA GLY A 553 26.51 -25.53 5.55
C GLY A 553 25.74 -26.13 4.38
N ARG A 554 25.19 -27.33 4.57
CA ARG A 554 24.39 -28.05 3.57
C ARG A 554 23.16 -28.68 4.23
N VAL A 555 22.03 -28.56 3.54
CA VAL A 555 20.76 -29.21 3.87
C VAL A 555 20.41 -30.11 2.69
N LEU A 556 20.44 -31.42 2.89
CA LEU A 556 20.07 -32.36 1.85
C LEU A 556 18.60 -32.19 1.47
N TYR A 557 17.73 -32.06 2.47
CA TYR A 557 16.35 -31.64 2.29
C TYR A 557 15.77 -31.06 3.58
N THR A 558 14.70 -30.28 3.47
CA THR A 558 13.90 -29.83 4.61
C THR A 558 12.43 -29.71 4.23
N THR A 559 11.54 -30.14 5.14
CA THR A 559 10.09 -29.85 5.09
C THR A 559 9.71 -28.66 5.96
N ALA A 560 10.61 -28.22 6.85
CA ALA A 560 10.48 -26.97 7.60
C ALA A 560 10.89 -25.79 6.71
N ALA A 561 10.26 -24.63 6.91
CA ALA A 561 10.66 -23.39 6.26
C ALA A 561 12.00 -22.89 6.83
N VAL A 562 12.75 -22.16 6.02
CA VAL A 562 13.99 -21.49 6.45
C VAL A 562 13.64 -20.05 6.81
N PHE A 563 13.91 -19.63 8.04
CA PHE A 563 13.79 -18.23 8.47
C PHE A 563 15.06 -17.43 8.11
N PHE A 564 16.22 -18.02 8.39
CA PHE A 564 17.52 -17.44 8.07
C PHE A 564 18.55 -18.54 7.76
N ALA A 565 19.37 -18.33 6.74
CA ALA A 565 20.44 -19.24 6.36
C ALA A 565 21.67 -18.45 5.88
N GLY A 566 22.71 -18.35 6.70
CA GLY A 566 23.87 -17.52 6.37
C GLY A 566 25.00 -17.66 7.36
N THR A 567 25.81 -16.61 7.51
CA THR A 567 26.90 -16.58 8.50
C THR A 567 26.64 -15.54 9.58
N VAL A 568 26.98 -15.87 10.82
CA VAL A 568 27.15 -14.89 11.91
C VAL A 568 28.60 -15.00 12.39
N GLY A 569 29.40 -13.97 12.10
CA GLY A 569 30.85 -14.02 12.29
C GLY A 569 31.47 -15.11 11.42
N ALA A 570 32.19 -16.04 12.04
CA ALA A 570 32.81 -17.17 11.34
C ALA A 570 31.91 -18.40 11.17
N ARG A 571 30.72 -18.38 11.79
CA ARG A 571 29.88 -19.55 11.99
C ARG A 571 28.73 -19.60 10.98
N ASP A 572 28.48 -20.77 10.40
CA ASP A 572 27.31 -21.03 9.57
C ASP A 572 26.07 -21.17 10.47
N VAL A 573 25.01 -20.40 10.20
CA VAL A 573 23.79 -20.38 11.00
C VAL A 573 22.60 -20.72 10.12
N LEU A 574 21.87 -21.77 10.51
CA LEU A 574 20.58 -22.15 9.93
C LEU A 574 19.50 -22.03 10.99
N PHE A 575 18.47 -21.24 10.71
CA PHE A 575 17.29 -21.10 11.55
C PHE A 575 16.07 -21.57 10.77
N LEU A 576 15.55 -22.74 11.16
CA LEU A 576 14.34 -23.36 10.61
C LEU A 576 13.11 -22.94 11.41
N THR A 577 11.96 -22.92 10.74
CA THR A 577 10.67 -22.68 11.38
C THR A 577 9.58 -23.62 10.85
N GLY A 578 8.64 -23.99 11.72
CA GLY A 578 7.51 -24.83 11.36
C GLY A 578 6.47 -24.91 12.47
N ASP A 579 5.20 -25.06 12.08
CA ASP A 579 4.07 -25.09 13.02
C ASP A 579 4.20 -26.15 14.08
N ALA A 580 3.91 -25.77 15.33
CA ALA A 580 3.98 -26.66 16.47
C ALA A 580 2.99 -27.82 16.40
N GLY A 581 1.86 -27.65 15.69
CA GLY A 581 0.85 -28.69 15.45
C GLY A 581 1.25 -29.72 14.39
N GLN A 582 2.36 -29.52 13.70
CA GLN A 582 2.77 -30.34 12.56
C GLN A 582 4.14 -30.98 12.82
N ALA A 583 4.40 -32.10 12.15
CA ALA A 583 5.72 -32.72 12.15
C ALA A 583 6.57 -32.14 11.01
N HIS A 584 7.84 -31.89 11.28
CA HIS A 584 8.82 -31.38 10.33
C HIS A 584 10.10 -32.20 10.38
N GLU A 585 10.81 -32.31 9.27
CA GLU A 585 12.14 -32.93 9.23
C GLU A 585 13.11 -32.16 8.34
N ALA A 586 14.39 -32.20 8.70
CA ALA A 586 15.49 -31.70 7.88
C ALA A 586 16.68 -32.65 7.96
N ALA A 587 17.26 -33.02 6.82
CA ALA A 587 18.48 -33.79 6.73
C ALA A 587 19.68 -32.85 6.58
N LEU A 588 20.52 -32.81 7.62
CA LEU A 588 21.57 -31.81 7.79
C LEU A 588 22.96 -32.45 7.76
N VAL A 589 23.90 -31.81 7.08
CA VAL A 589 25.32 -32.14 7.23
C VAL A 589 25.86 -31.35 8.42
N LEU A 590 25.99 -32.03 9.56
CA LEU A 590 26.46 -31.43 10.81
C LEU A 590 27.99 -31.32 10.79
N THR A 591 28.51 -30.12 11.04
CA THR A 591 29.94 -29.78 10.95
C THR A 591 30.48 -29.20 12.26
N GLY A 592 31.80 -29.16 12.39
CA GLY A 592 32.52 -28.65 13.57
C GLY A 592 32.51 -29.55 14.81
N THR A 593 33.26 -29.10 15.83
CA THR A 593 33.36 -29.73 17.14
C THR A 593 32.23 -29.24 18.06
N GLY A 594 31.12 -29.98 18.06
CA GLY A 594 29.90 -29.61 18.77
C GLY A 594 29.11 -30.79 19.30
N GLY A 595 27.85 -30.51 19.64
CA GLY A 595 26.93 -31.53 20.11
C GLY A 595 25.48 -31.19 19.82
N ARG A 596 24.65 -32.23 19.83
CA ARG A 596 23.19 -32.10 19.82
C ARG A 596 22.76 -31.44 21.12
N ARG A 597 21.94 -30.39 21.03
CA ARG A 597 21.48 -29.63 22.22
C ARG A 597 20.04 -29.93 22.57
N ALA A 598 19.22 -30.33 21.61
CA ALA A 598 17.85 -30.73 21.88
C ALA A 598 17.78 -32.23 22.22
N SER A 599 17.34 -32.54 23.44
CA SER A 599 16.94 -33.89 23.87
C SER A 599 15.54 -33.79 24.50
N SER A 600 14.49 -34.03 23.72
CA SER A 600 13.11 -34.03 24.19
C SER A 600 12.32 -35.16 23.53
N ALA A 601 11.12 -35.45 24.01
CA ALA A 601 10.22 -36.40 23.35
C ALA A 601 9.80 -35.95 21.94
N TYR A 602 9.96 -34.67 21.62
CA TYR A 602 9.54 -34.08 20.34
C TYR A 602 10.66 -33.98 19.31
N VAL A 603 11.93 -34.08 19.71
CA VAL A 603 13.07 -33.98 18.77
C VAL A 603 13.82 -35.31 18.72
N SER A 604 13.94 -35.89 17.52
CA SER A 604 14.70 -37.12 17.30
C SER A 604 15.71 -36.96 16.16
N TYR A 605 16.76 -37.78 16.20
CA TYR A 605 17.86 -37.76 15.23
C TYR A 605 18.04 -39.15 14.63
N ILE A 606 18.23 -39.22 13.31
CA ILE A 606 18.59 -40.43 12.58
C ILE A 606 19.85 -40.12 11.79
N ASP A 607 20.91 -40.87 12.04
CA ASP A 607 22.19 -40.71 11.37
C ASP A 607 22.30 -41.64 10.17
N THR A 608 22.64 -41.08 9.02
CA THR A 608 23.09 -41.84 7.85
C THR A 608 24.53 -41.43 7.52
N PRO A 609 25.24 -42.19 6.65
CA PRO A 609 26.57 -41.79 6.20
C PRO A 609 26.63 -40.42 5.50
N GLU A 610 25.50 -39.90 5.01
CA GLU A 610 25.45 -38.66 4.21
C GLU A 610 24.96 -37.46 5.03
N ALA A 611 24.02 -37.66 5.95
CA ALA A 611 23.41 -36.58 6.73
C ALA A 611 22.79 -37.10 8.04
N THR A 612 22.58 -36.19 8.99
CA THR A 612 21.73 -36.43 10.17
C THR A 612 20.34 -35.86 9.90
N THR A 613 19.32 -36.71 9.82
CA THR A 613 17.92 -36.29 9.77
C THR A 613 17.45 -35.93 11.17
N VAL A 614 17.02 -34.69 11.34
CA VAL A 614 16.39 -34.17 12.55
C VAL A 614 14.89 -34.10 12.32
N THR A 615 14.11 -34.72 13.20
CA THR A 615 12.65 -34.68 13.19
C THR A 615 12.17 -33.87 14.37
N VAL A 616 11.31 -32.88 14.13
CA VAL A 616 10.50 -32.21 15.15
C VAL A 616 9.07 -32.71 15.03
N ARG A 617 8.57 -33.40 16.05
CA ARG A 617 7.23 -34.01 16.06
C ARG A 617 6.16 -32.98 16.41
N ALA A 618 4.96 -33.19 15.88
CA ALA A 618 3.78 -32.43 16.24
C ALA A 618 3.52 -32.44 17.75
N GLY A 619 2.98 -31.33 18.25
CA GLY A 619 2.64 -31.13 19.66
C GLY A 619 3.79 -30.60 20.53
N PHE A 620 4.89 -30.12 19.94
CA PHE A 620 5.95 -29.47 20.71
C PHE A 620 5.43 -28.15 21.31
N ALA A 621 5.89 -27.78 22.51
CA ALA A 621 5.30 -26.71 23.31
C ALA A 621 5.56 -25.26 22.81
N GLY A 622 6.09 -25.08 21.59
CA GLY A 622 6.58 -23.79 21.12
C GLY A 622 7.96 -23.40 21.69
N GLY A 623 8.53 -22.33 21.18
CA GLY A 623 9.81 -21.77 21.62
C GLY A 623 11.01 -22.10 20.73
N LEU A 624 12.17 -21.54 21.10
CA LEU A 624 13.43 -21.72 20.38
C LEU A 624 14.12 -23.01 20.83
N VAL A 625 14.43 -23.87 19.87
CA VAL A 625 15.15 -25.13 20.06
C VAL A 625 16.51 -25.02 19.38
N THR A 626 17.59 -25.18 20.14
CA THR A 626 18.93 -25.40 19.57
C THR A 626 19.06 -26.87 19.20
N VAL A 627 19.16 -27.16 17.91
CA VAL A 627 19.29 -28.52 17.39
C VAL A 627 20.76 -28.95 17.46
N TRP A 628 21.64 -28.14 16.86
CA TRP A 628 23.08 -28.39 16.78
C TRP A 628 23.85 -27.13 17.15
N ASP A 629 24.91 -27.31 17.92
CA ASP A 629 25.81 -26.23 18.31
C ASP A 629 27.28 -26.69 18.31
N SER A 630 28.03 -26.25 17.30
CA SER A 630 29.49 -26.40 17.19
C SER A 630 30.18 -25.04 17.06
N ASP A 631 31.50 -25.06 17.04
CA ASP A 631 32.37 -23.92 16.70
C ASP A 631 32.17 -23.41 15.26
N GLU A 632 31.76 -24.28 14.33
CA GLU A 632 31.57 -23.94 12.91
C GLU A 632 30.12 -23.71 12.51
N GLN A 633 29.14 -24.30 13.22
CA GLN A 633 27.74 -24.35 12.78
C GLN A 633 26.73 -24.23 13.93
N LEU A 634 25.67 -23.44 13.74
CA LEU A 634 24.49 -23.34 14.60
C LEU A 634 23.24 -23.76 13.82
N VAL A 635 22.45 -24.66 14.38
CA VAL A 635 21.13 -24.99 13.84
C VAL A 635 20.07 -24.74 14.90
N LEU A 636 19.11 -23.89 14.56
CA LEU A 636 17.97 -23.50 15.38
C LEU A 636 16.67 -23.94 14.72
N PHE A 637 15.66 -24.25 15.54
CA PHE A 637 14.29 -24.49 15.12
C PHE A 637 13.34 -23.73 16.04
N ALA A 638 12.27 -23.14 15.50
CA ALA A 638 11.20 -22.55 16.32
C ALA A 638 9.84 -22.59 15.62
N ASP A 639 8.75 -22.47 16.38
CA ASP A 639 7.43 -22.22 15.81
C ASP A 639 7.37 -20.81 15.17
N PRO A 640 6.43 -20.54 14.25
CA PRO A 640 6.36 -19.25 13.55
C PRO A 640 6.19 -18.04 14.47
N VAL A 641 5.49 -18.19 15.61
CA VAL A 641 5.29 -17.09 16.60
C VAL A 641 6.61 -16.77 17.29
N THR A 642 7.38 -17.79 17.68
CA THR A 642 8.71 -17.56 18.25
C THR A 642 9.68 -17.02 17.21
N ALA A 643 9.70 -17.56 15.99
CA ALA A 643 10.56 -17.08 14.91
C ALA A 643 10.26 -15.61 14.56
N ALA A 644 8.99 -15.19 14.62
CA ALA A 644 8.58 -13.79 14.45
C ALA A 644 9.20 -12.83 15.47
N THR A 645 9.66 -13.31 16.64
CA THR A 645 10.35 -12.45 17.61
C THR A 645 11.80 -12.14 17.22
N PHE A 646 12.34 -12.82 16.20
CA PHE A 646 13.71 -12.64 15.75
C PHE A 646 13.84 -11.59 14.66
N TRP A 647 15.00 -10.95 14.66
CA TRP A 647 15.44 -9.91 13.73
C TRP A 647 16.84 -10.23 13.25
N ALA A 648 17.18 -9.78 12.05
CA ALA A 648 18.50 -9.96 11.48
C ALA A 648 19.02 -8.63 10.89
N PRO A 649 19.31 -7.62 11.73
CA PRO A 649 19.80 -6.33 11.27
C PRO A 649 21.15 -6.48 10.56
N ALA A 650 21.36 -5.71 9.49
CA ALA A 650 22.66 -5.63 8.84
C ALA A 650 23.66 -4.90 9.76
N ILE A 651 24.90 -5.37 9.79
CA ILE A 651 26.01 -4.72 10.48
C ILE A 651 26.93 -4.15 9.41
N ARG A 652 27.13 -2.84 9.44
CA ARG A 652 28.07 -2.19 8.53
C ARG A 652 29.48 -2.72 8.79
N SER A 653 30.01 -3.46 7.83
CA SER A 653 31.35 -4.02 7.86
C SER A 653 31.87 -4.05 6.43
N PRO A 654 32.60 -3.00 5.97
CA PRO A 654 33.12 -2.95 4.62
C PRO A 654 33.93 -4.21 4.30
N THR A 655 33.66 -4.80 3.15
CA THR A 655 34.39 -5.95 2.60
C THR A 655 35.05 -5.54 1.29
N ALA A 656 35.88 -6.40 0.71
CA ALA A 656 36.49 -6.14 -0.59
C ALA A 656 35.46 -5.95 -1.73
N GLY A 657 34.23 -6.45 -1.56
CA GLY A 657 33.13 -6.32 -2.53
C GLY A 657 32.12 -5.21 -2.21
N THR A 658 32.42 -4.34 -1.23
CA THR A 658 31.54 -3.21 -0.90
C THR A 658 31.48 -2.22 -2.06
N VAL A 659 30.28 -1.95 -2.55
CA VAL A 659 30.02 -0.91 -3.55
C VAL A 659 30.07 0.47 -2.88
N PRO A 660 30.90 1.42 -3.37
CA PRO A 660 30.94 2.77 -2.82
C PRO A 660 29.58 3.45 -2.82
N GLY A 661 29.21 4.07 -1.69
CA GLY A 661 27.91 4.75 -1.53
C GLY A 661 26.75 3.84 -1.10
N LEU A 662 26.94 2.51 -1.12
CA LEU A 662 25.94 1.51 -0.72
C LEU A 662 26.34 0.74 0.55
N GLU A 663 27.19 1.29 1.42
CA GLU A 663 27.79 0.55 2.54
C GLU A 663 26.77 0.02 3.57
N SER A 664 25.59 0.64 3.64
CA SER A 664 24.50 0.25 4.54
C SER A 664 23.56 -0.79 3.93
N TYR A 665 23.69 -1.09 2.64
CA TYR A 665 22.79 -1.99 1.92
C TYR A 665 23.24 -3.43 2.10
N TRP A 666 22.29 -4.32 2.45
CA TRP A 666 22.56 -5.75 2.45
C TRP A 666 23.01 -6.20 1.05
N GLN A 667 23.87 -7.21 0.97
CA GLN A 667 24.47 -7.72 -0.26
C GLN A 667 25.50 -6.79 -0.93
N PHE A 668 25.20 -5.50 -1.10
CA PHE A 668 26.06 -4.57 -1.83
C PHE A 668 27.08 -3.87 -0.94
N GLY A 669 26.68 -3.52 0.28
CA GLY A 669 27.54 -2.92 1.29
C GLY A 669 28.11 -3.93 2.26
N THR A 670 27.23 -4.79 2.78
CA THR A 670 27.56 -5.76 3.84
C THR A 670 26.69 -7.01 3.75
N ASN A 671 27.25 -8.14 4.19
CA ASN A 671 26.54 -9.39 4.47
C ASN A 671 26.69 -9.82 5.94
N ALA A 672 27.24 -8.95 6.79
CA ALA A 672 27.40 -9.22 8.21
C ALA A 672 26.09 -8.94 8.96
N THR A 673 25.72 -9.83 9.87
CA THR A 673 24.51 -9.71 10.68
C THR A 673 24.66 -10.41 12.03
N VAL A 674 23.67 -10.19 12.89
CA VAL A 674 23.40 -10.91 14.14
C VAL A 674 21.94 -11.32 14.12
N LEU A 675 21.57 -12.38 14.86
CA LEU A 675 20.16 -12.66 15.11
C LEU A 675 19.79 -12.14 16.48
N VAL A 676 18.71 -11.37 16.59
CA VAL A 676 18.24 -10.77 17.84
C VAL A 676 16.77 -11.16 18.05
N GLY A 677 16.52 -12.03 19.03
CA GLY A 677 15.18 -12.50 19.42
C GLY A 677 14.66 -11.82 20.68
N GLY A 678 13.39 -11.46 20.66
CA GLY A 678 12.66 -10.91 21.82
C GLY A 678 12.08 -9.51 21.62
N PRO A 679 12.87 -8.48 21.26
CA PRO A 679 12.38 -7.11 21.12
C PRO A 679 11.23 -6.96 20.12
N TYR A 680 10.39 -5.93 20.31
CA TYR A 680 9.29 -5.62 19.40
C TYR A 680 9.78 -5.18 18.02
N LEU A 681 10.90 -4.45 17.95
CA LEU A 681 11.55 -4.05 16.71
C LEU A 681 13.04 -3.88 16.95
N VAL A 682 13.88 -4.29 16.00
CA VAL A 682 15.32 -3.95 15.98
C VAL A 682 15.59 -3.15 14.71
N ARG A 683 15.90 -1.86 14.87
CA ARG A 683 16.09 -0.91 13.76
C ARG A 683 17.49 -0.95 13.19
N ASN A 684 18.50 -1.08 14.06
CA ASN A 684 19.90 -1.06 13.66
C ASN A 684 20.78 -1.81 14.69
N ALA A 685 21.90 -2.34 14.21
CA ALA A 685 22.94 -2.97 15.00
C ALA A 685 24.33 -2.51 14.53
N THR A 686 25.22 -2.21 15.48
CA THR A 686 26.64 -1.94 15.19
C THR A 686 27.51 -2.76 16.12
N VAL A 687 28.67 -3.21 15.62
CA VAL A 687 29.66 -3.94 16.42
C VAL A 687 30.96 -3.15 16.42
N SER A 688 31.46 -2.83 17.62
CA SER A 688 32.74 -2.14 17.80
C SER A 688 33.38 -2.56 19.11
N GLY A 689 34.68 -2.87 19.10
CA GLY A 689 35.44 -3.23 20.31
C GLY A 689 34.86 -4.40 21.11
N GLY A 690 34.23 -5.38 20.46
CA GLY A 690 33.56 -6.52 21.13
C GLY A 690 32.22 -6.17 21.79
N THR A 691 31.68 -4.97 21.53
CA THR A 691 30.35 -4.53 21.99
C THR A 691 29.38 -4.49 20.81
N LEU A 692 28.23 -5.13 20.98
CA LEU A 692 27.08 -5.03 20.06
C LEU A 692 26.11 -3.96 20.58
N ALA A 693 26.02 -2.84 19.86
CA ALA A 693 25.05 -1.80 20.15
C ALA A 693 23.80 -1.97 19.28
N LEU A 694 22.66 -2.20 19.95
CA LEU A 694 21.35 -2.36 19.35
C LEU A 694 20.52 -1.10 19.55
N ARG A 695 19.77 -0.73 18.51
CA ARG A 695 18.72 0.30 18.57
C ARG A 695 17.39 -0.29 18.14
N GLY A 696 16.33 -0.02 18.90
CA GLY A 696 15.01 -0.56 18.61
C GLY A 696 13.96 -0.21 19.66
N ASP A 697 12.84 -0.94 19.60
CA ASP A 697 11.62 -0.57 20.31
C ASP A 697 11.13 -1.77 21.14
N LEU A 698 10.48 -1.46 22.24
CA LEU A 698 9.84 -2.43 23.13
C LEU A 698 8.38 -2.01 23.31
N ASN A 699 7.47 -2.98 23.22
CA ASN A 699 6.09 -2.84 23.67
C ASN A 699 5.81 -3.63 24.96
N ALA A 700 6.77 -4.44 25.40
CA ALA A 700 6.76 -5.24 26.62
C ALA A 700 8.19 -5.49 27.10
N SER A 701 8.34 -5.87 28.37
CA SER A 701 9.61 -6.45 28.84
C SER A 701 9.75 -7.87 28.30
N VAL A 702 10.89 -8.19 27.72
CA VAL A 702 11.07 -9.43 26.94
C VAL A 702 12.41 -10.12 27.28
N PRO A 703 12.47 -11.47 27.22
CA PRO A 703 13.75 -12.15 27.18
C PRO A 703 14.51 -11.73 25.91
N LEU A 704 15.83 -11.61 26.02
CA LEU A 704 16.71 -11.28 24.90
C LEU A 704 17.55 -12.52 24.55
N THR A 705 17.51 -12.93 23.29
CA THR A 705 18.41 -13.96 22.74
C THR A 705 19.18 -13.37 21.57
N ILE A 706 20.51 -13.43 21.61
CA ILE A 706 21.36 -12.92 20.53
C ILE A 706 22.24 -14.04 20.02
N VAL A 707 22.27 -14.23 18.70
CA VAL A 707 23.32 -14.98 18.01
C VAL A 707 24.25 -13.95 17.40
N ALA A 708 25.47 -13.87 17.93
CA ALA A 708 26.49 -12.91 17.54
C ALA A 708 27.85 -13.57 17.29
N PRO A 709 28.79 -12.88 16.63
CA PRO A 709 30.16 -13.33 16.55
C PRO A 709 30.75 -13.59 17.96
N PRO A 710 31.57 -14.64 18.18
CA PRO A 710 32.09 -15.01 19.51
C PRO A 710 32.94 -13.94 20.21
N GLU A 711 33.45 -12.96 19.46
CA GLU A 711 34.16 -11.79 19.98
C GLU A 711 33.24 -10.76 20.67
N VAL A 712 31.92 -10.83 20.44
CA VAL A 712 30.95 -9.98 21.12
C VAL A 712 30.78 -10.46 22.56
N ARG A 713 31.10 -9.60 23.52
CA ARG A 713 31.05 -9.88 24.97
C ARG A 713 30.17 -8.89 25.74
N ALA A 714 29.78 -7.78 25.12
CA ALA A 714 28.93 -6.77 25.73
C ALA A 714 27.81 -6.37 24.76
N VAL A 715 26.65 -6.00 25.32
CA VAL A 715 25.49 -5.56 24.56
C VAL A 715 24.97 -4.26 25.16
N THR A 716 24.59 -3.32 24.30
CA THR A 716 23.82 -2.14 24.70
C THR A 716 22.50 -2.09 23.94
N TRP A 717 21.45 -1.59 24.58
CA TRP A 717 20.13 -1.35 24.00
C TRP A 717 19.79 0.14 24.14
N ASN A 718 19.61 0.83 23.01
CA ASN A 718 19.33 2.27 22.97
C ASN A 718 20.35 3.11 23.79
N GLY A 719 21.62 2.69 23.79
CA GLY A 719 22.71 3.33 24.52
C GLY A 719 22.97 2.79 25.93
N GLU A 720 22.03 2.05 26.52
CA GLU A 720 22.14 1.51 27.88
C GLU A 720 22.71 0.09 27.89
N ARG A 721 23.55 -0.24 28.88
CA ARG A 721 24.15 -1.58 29.01
C ARG A 721 23.08 -2.62 29.35
N VAL A 722 23.15 -3.77 28.68
CA VAL A 722 22.30 -4.94 28.97
C VAL A 722 23.16 -6.04 29.56
N GLU A 723 22.75 -6.55 30.72
CA GLU A 723 23.40 -7.72 31.31
C GLU A 723 23.02 -8.96 30.51
N VAL A 724 24.07 -9.66 30.04
CA VAL A 724 23.94 -10.84 29.19
C VAL A 724 24.87 -11.95 29.65
N GLU A 725 24.38 -13.18 29.57
CA GLU A 725 25.13 -14.40 29.82
C GLU A 725 25.43 -15.07 28.48
N GLY A 726 26.70 -15.36 28.22
CA GLY A 726 27.14 -16.02 27.00
C GLY A 726 27.45 -17.50 27.20
N ASP A 727 27.19 -18.31 26.17
CA ASP A 727 27.60 -19.72 26.12
C ASP A 727 29.08 -19.94 25.71
N GLY A 728 29.80 -18.85 25.46
CA GLY A 728 31.18 -18.85 24.98
C GLY A 728 31.35 -19.06 23.47
N ARG A 729 30.25 -19.29 22.73
CA ARG A 729 30.21 -19.58 21.28
C ARG A 729 29.34 -18.58 20.50
N GLY A 730 29.08 -17.43 21.09
CA GLY A 730 28.36 -16.32 20.44
C GLY A 730 26.85 -16.32 20.65
N VAL A 731 26.30 -17.23 21.47
CA VAL A 731 24.89 -17.11 21.90
C VAL A 731 24.85 -16.40 23.25
N LEU A 732 24.23 -15.22 23.26
CA LEU A 732 24.05 -14.41 24.46
C LEU A 732 22.56 -14.40 24.86
N ARG A 733 22.29 -14.48 26.16
CA ARG A 733 20.94 -14.40 26.71
C ARG A 733 20.87 -13.31 27.77
N GLY A 734 19.78 -12.57 27.79
CA GLY A 734 19.55 -11.52 28.77
C GLY A 734 18.07 -11.17 28.87
N LYS A 735 17.79 -9.96 29.36
CA LYS A 735 16.42 -9.43 29.44
C LYS A 735 16.44 -7.96 29.09
N LEU A 736 15.47 -7.55 28.28
CA LEU A 736 15.15 -6.14 28.07
C LEU A 736 13.93 -5.78 28.90
N THR A 737 14.03 -4.65 29.60
CA THR A 737 12.94 -4.15 30.44
C THR A 737 12.33 -2.93 29.75
N LEU A 738 11.01 -2.98 29.55
CA LEU A 738 10.27 -1.82 29.07
C LEU A 738 10.38 -0.71 30.11
N SER A 739 10.74 0.50 29.68
CA SER A 739 10.88 1.62 30.59
C SER A 739 9.54 1.95 31.26
N GLU A 740 9.54 2.15 32.57
CA GLU A 740 8.34 2.51 33.34
C GLU A 740 7.75 3.87 32.92
N VAL A 741 8.54 4.72 32.24
CA VAL A 741 8.06 6.02 31.72
C VAL A 741 6.88 5.89 30.77
N VAL A 742 6.72 4.74 30.10
CA VAL A 742 5.55 4.49 29.21
C VAL A 742 4.23 4.52 29.97
N ARG A 743 4.22 4.26 31.28
CA ARG A 743 3.01 4.32 32.12
C ARG A 743 2.57 5.77 32.40
N GLY A 744 3.43 6.75 32.13
CA GLY A 744 3.13 8.17 32.29
C GLY A 744 2.37 8.78 31.12
N VAL A 745 2.04 8.03 30.07
CA VAL A 745 1.23 8.54 28.96
C VAL A 745 -0.22 8.69 29.41
N GLU A 746 -0.67 9.92 29.55
CA GLU A 746 -2.06 10.27 29.86
C GLU A 746 -2.76 10.85 28.63
N VAL A 747 -4.05 10.53 28.46
CA VAL A 747 -4.89 11.11 27.41
C VAL A 747 -5.85 12.09 28.07
N PRO A 748 -5.82 13.40 27.71
CA PRO A 748 -6.68 14.39 28.34
C PRO A 748 -8.15 14.20 27.93
N THR A 749 -9.06 14.59 28.81
CA THR A 749 -10.48 14.74 28.44
C THR A 749 -10.65 16.05 27.67
N LEU A 750 -11.21 15.98 26.47
CA LEU A 750 -11.51 17.17 25.66
C LEU A 750 -12.72 17.92 26.26
N GLY A 751 -12.52 19.17 26.66
CA GLY A 751 -13.55 20.03 27.26
C GLY A 751 -13.27 21.51 26.92
N GLY A 752 -14.00 22.46 27.52
CA GLY A 752 -13.70 23.90 27.33
C GLY A 752 -14.00 24.47 25.93
N TRP A 753 -14.83 23.77 25.15
CA TRP A 753 -15.18 24.13 23.78
C TRP A 753 -15.78 25.54 23.64
N ARG A 754 -15.36 26.23 22.57
CA ARG A 754 -15.94 27.49 22.10
C ARG A 754 -16.56 27.29 20.72
N TYR A 755 -17.66 27.99 20.47
CA TYR A 755 -18.49 27.86 19.28
C TYR A 755 -18.65 29.21 18.58
N ALA A 756 -18.51 29.19 17.25
CA ALA A 756 -18.95 30.25 16.36
C ALA A 756 -19.78 29.66 15.21
N ASP A 757 -20.68 30.49 14.68
CA ASP A 757 -21.47 30.16 13.49
C ASP A 757 -20.61 30.30 12.23
N SER A 758 -20.58 29.25 11.41
CA SER A 758 -19.77 29.16 10.20
C SER A 758 -20.61 29.04 8.93
N LEU A 759 -21.87 29.49 8.98
CA LEU A 759 -22.71 29.71 7.81
C LEU A 759 -23.44 31.07 7.86
N PRO A 760 -22.73 32.21 7.97
CA PRO A 760 -23.37 33.53 7.93
C PRO A 760 -24.09 33.84 6.61
N GLU A 761 -23.79 33.09 5.55
CA GLU A 761 -24.39 33.23 4.21
C GLU A 761 -25.92 33.11 4.21
N VAL A 762 -26.49 32.35 5.14
CA VAL A 762 -27.95 32.17 5.26
C VAL A 762 -28.60 33.19 6.19
N LYS A 763 -27.91 34.28 6.55
CA LYS A 763 -28.48 35.36 7.36
C LYS A 763 -29.04 36.47 6.46
N ALA A 764 -30.13 37.09 6.92
CA ALA A 764 -30.68 38.27 6.27
C ALA A 764 -29.62 39.39 6.18
N GLY A 765 -29.43 39.94 4.98
CA GLY A 765 -28.49 41.02 4.71
C GLY A 765 -27.02 40.59 4.64
N PHE A 766 -26.72 39.30 4.50
CA PHE A 766 -25.37 38.86 4.14
C PHE A 766 -24.93 39.47 2.80
N ASP A 767 -23.72 40.02 2.77
CA ASP A 767 -23.13 40.64 1.58
C ASP A 767 -22.20 39.65 0.88
N ASP A 768 -22.58 39.23 -0.32
CA ASP A 768 -21.80 38.36 -1.20
C ASP A 768 -21.19 39.13 -2.39
N SER A 769 -21.09 40.46 -2.31
CA SER A 769 -20.55 41.29 -3.41
C SER A 769 -19.12 40.91 -3.82
N ASP A 770 -18.32 40.42 -2.87
CA ASP A 770 -16.94 39.97 -3.10
C ASP A 770 -16.83 38.50 -3.61
N TRP A 771 -17.95 37.77 -3.74
CA TRP A 771 -17.93 36.39 -4.24
C TRP A 771 -17.74 36.36 -5.76
N VAL A 772 -17.15 35.26 -6.24
CA VAL A 772 -16.97 35.03 -7.68
C VAL A 772 -18.34 34.89 -8.34
N VAL A 773 -18.60 35.68 -9.38
CA VAL A 773 -19.78 35.54 -10.21
C VAL A 773 -19.61 34.30 -11.09
N ALA A 774 -20.58 33.40 -11.04
CA ALA A 774 -20.59 32.17 -11.82
C ALA A 774 -21.32 32.39 -13.15
N ASP A 775 -20.61 32.96 -14.13
CA ASP A 775 -21.14 33.36 -15.44
C ASP A 775 -20.45 32.66 -16.64
N HIS A 776 -19.58 31.69 -16.40
CA HIS A 776 -18.98 30.91 -17.48
C HIS A 776 -20.05 30.19 -18.29
N THR A 777 -19.93 30.21 -19.62
CA THR A 777 -20.86 29.53 -20.55
C THR A 777 -20.22 28.35 -21.28
N SER A 778 -19.01 27.95 -20.86
CA SER A 778 -18.22 26.86 -21.43
C SER A 778 -17.33 26.27 -20.36
N THR A 779 -16.94 25.01 -20.52
CA THR A 779 -16.04 24.28 -19.62
C THR A 779 -15.20 23.27 -20.41
N ASN A 780 -14.01 22.94 -19.89
CA ASN A 780 -13.21 21.81 -20.38
C ASN A 780 -13.47 20.51 -19.59
N ILE A 781 -14.31 20.56 -18.55
CA ILE A 781 -14.82 19.38 -17.85
C ILE A 781 -15.72 18.60 -18.82
N THR A 782 -15.64 17.27 -18.78
CA THR A 782 -16.26 16.42 -19.81
C THR A 782 -17.78 16.34 -19.69
N GLN A 783 -18.32 16.55 -18.49
CA GLN A 783 -19.76 16.58 -18.25
C GLN A 783 -20.37 17.93 -18.62
N GLY A 784 -21.47 17.90 -19.37
CA GLY A 784 -22.31 19.07 -19.61
C GLY A 784 -23.37 19.28 -18.54
N MET A 785 -23.90 20.51 -18.47
CA MET A 785 -25.07 20.86 -17.68
C MET A 785 -26.29 20.05 -18.15
N LEU A 786 -27.06 19.48 -17.21
CA LEU A 786 -28.26 18.69 -17.47
C LEU A 786 -29.45 19.56 -17.89
N PHE A 787 -29.60 20.72 -17.25
CA PHE A 787 -30.61 21.74 -17.58
C PHE A 787 -30.21 23.09 -16.97
N GLY A 788 -30.79 24.17 -17.46
CA GLY A 788 -30.47 25.54 -17.02
C GLY A 788 -30.52 26.52 -18.17
N ASP A 789 -29.78 27.61 -18.08
CA ASP A 789 -29.76 28.68 -19.09
C ASP A 789 -28.43 28.83 -19.84
N GLY A 790 -27.55 27.82 -19.74
CA GLY A 790 -26.26 27.77 -20.43
C GLY A 790 -25.07 28.19 -19.57
N ARG A 791 -25.28 28.71 -18.36
CA ARG A 791 -24.21 28.91 -17.37
C ARG A 791 -23.71 27.60 -16.80
N VAL A 792 -22.41 27.52 -16.55
CA VAL A 792 -21.72 26.38 -15.92
C VAL A 792 -21.52 26.67 -14.44
N LEU A 793 -21.95 25.74 -13.58
CA LEU A 793 -21.80 25.85 -12.12
C LEU A 793 -20.94 24.70 -11.58
N TYR A 794 -19.73 24.58 -12.11
CA TYR A 794 -18.72 23.62 -11.65
C TYR A 794 -17.59 24.35 -10.91
N GLY A 795 -17.31 23.94 -9.68
CA GLY A 795 -16.39 24.66 -8.79
C GLY A 795 -15.00 24.85 -9.38
N CYS A 796 -14.46 23.81 -10.04
CA CYS A 796 -13.13 23.86 -10.62
C CYS A 796 -12.95 24.92 -11.71
N ASP A 797 -14.00 25.20 -12.50
CA ASP A 797 -13.97 26.27 -13.51
C ASP A 797 -13.79 27.66 -12.89
N TYR A 798 -14.04 27.80 -11.58
CA TYR A 798 -13.89 29.04 -10.81
C TYR A 798 -12.75 28.97 -9.79
N GLY A 799 -11.86 27.99 -9.88
CA GLY A 799 -10.72 27.88 -8.96
C GLY A 799 -10.98 27.06 -7.69
N PHE A 800 -12.15 26.44 -7.55
CA PHE A 800 -12.59 25.76 -6.33
C PHE A 800 -12.82 24.26 -6.57
N CYS A 801 -11.77 23.46 -6.37
CA CYS A 801 -11.79 22.02 -6.69
C CYS A 801 -11.83 21.11 -5.46
N GLU A 802 -11.88 21.68 -4.26
CA GLU A 802 -11.66 20.93 -3.03
C GLU A 802 -12.68 21.27 -1.97
N ASN A 803 -13.08 20.25 -1.19
CA ASN A 803 -13.89 20.41 0.02
C ASN A 803 -15.20 21.21 -0.21
N ASN A 804 -15.86 21.64 0.86
CA ASN A 804 -17.19 22.24 0.74
C ASN A 804 -17.19 23.47 -0.19
N ILE A 805 -18.19 23.59 -1.05
CA ILE A 805 -18.40 24.72 -1.96
C ILE A 805 -19.78 25.31 -1.69
N LEU A 806 -19.87 26.64 -1.65
CA LEU A 806 -21.13 27.34 -1.49
C LEU A 806 -21.54 28.02 -2.80
N TRP A 807 -22.82 27.92 -3.11
CA TRP A 807 -23.45 28.53 -4.29
C TRP A 807 -24.59 29.44 -3.85
N ARG A 808 -24.75 30.58 -4.51
CA ARG A 808 -25.81 31.56 -4.23
C ARG A 808 -26.49 32.00 -5.53
N GLY A 809 -27.74 31.57 -5.72
CA GLY A 809 -28.57 31.91 -6.87
C GLY A 809 -29.54 33.03 -6.54
N HIS A 810 -29.27 34.21 -7.07
CA HIS A 810 -30.09 35.43 -6.91
C HIS A 810 -31.23 35.45 -7.93
N PHE A 811 -32.38 35.99 -7.53
CA PHE A 811 -33.49 36.26 -8.43
C PHE A 811 -34.42 37.34 -7.88
N ASP A 812 -34.90 38.20 -8.78
CA ASP A 812 -35.93 39.17 -8.45
C ASP A 812 -37.29 38.47 -8.45
N ALA A 813 -37.88 38.30 -7.26
CA ALA A 813 -39.11 37.52 -7.14
C ALA A 813 -40.33 38.30 -7.62
N THR A 814 -41.18 37.64 -8.42
CA THR A 814 -42.53 38.14 -8.74
C THR A 814 -43.54 37.80 -7.64
N GLY A 815 -43.20 36.86 -6.75
CA GLY A 815 -44.07 36.28 -5.74
C GLY A 815 -44.86 35.06 -6.24
N ALA A 816 -44.58 34.60 -7.47
CA ALA A 816 -45.17 33.41 -8.05
C ALA A 816 -44.26 32.18 -7.93
N GLU A 817 -42.98 32.39 -7.62
CA GLU A 817 -41.97 31.35 -7.49
C GLU A 817 -42.30 30.42 -6.31
N THR A 818 -42.37 29.10 -6.56
CA THR A 818 -42.79 28.09 -5.58
C THR A 818 -41.71 27.09 -5.21
N ALA A 819 -40.63 26.97 -6.00
CA ALA A 819 -39.53 26.06 -5.72
C ALA A 819 -38.28 26.38 -6.55
N ALA A 820 -37.15 25.79 -6.15
CA ALA A 820 -35.97 25.62 -6.99
C ALA A 820 -35.80 24.14 -7.34
N ASN A 821 -35.71 23.79 -8.62
CA ASN A 821 -35.33 22.46 -9.08
C ASN A 821 -33.81 22.43 -9.27
N LEU A 822 -33.10 21.57 -8.52
CA LEU A 822 -31.65 21.52 -8.54
C LEU A 822 -31.15 20.08 -8.75
N SER A 823 -30.09 19.96 -9.52
CA SER A 823 -29.25 18.77 -9.63
C SER A 823 -27.87 19.11 -9.08
N ILE A 824 -27.49 18.50 -7.97
CA ILE A 824 -26.26 18.82 -7.23
C ILE A 824 -25.33 17.61 -7.22
N ASN A 825 -24.07 17.79 -7.57
CA ASN A 825 -23.04 16.75 -7.57
C ASN A 825 -21.93 17.08 -6.56
N GLY A 826 -21.53 16.09 -5.76
CA GLY A 826 -20.44 16.22 -4.80
C GLY A 826 -19.38 15.12 -4.87
N GLY A 827 -19.41 14.28 -5.90
CA GLY A 827 -18.61 13.05 -5.95
C GLY A 827 -19.36 11.93 -6.61
N THR A 828 -18.75 11.20 -7.55
CA THR A 828 -19.29 9.92 -8.03
C THR A 828 -18.49 8.79 -7.39
N GLY A 829 -19.16 7.75 -6.92
CA GLY A 829 -18.49 6.63 -6.23
C GLY A 829 -17.97 5.61 -7.22
N MET A 830 -18.13 5.94 -8.50
CA MET A 830 -17.85 5.12 -9.64
C MET A 830 -16.58 5.69 -10.26
N ASP A 831 -15.53 4.89 -10.21
CA ASP A 831 -14.64 4.90 -11.35
C ASP A 831 -15.47 4.51 -12.59
N SER A 832 -15.51 5.37 -13.61
CA SER A 832 -16.17 5.04 -14.89
C SER A 832 -15.46 3.89 -15.63
N SER A 833 -14.30 3.42 -15.15
CA SER A 833 -13.71 2.12 -15.48
C SER A 833 -14.43 0.96 -14.78
N VAL A 834 -15.69 0.70 -15.13
CA VAL A 834 -16.35 -0.63 -15.07
C VAL A 834 -16.30 -1.46 -13.74
N TRP A 835 -15.81 -0.96 -12.60
CA TRP A 835 -15.68 -1.75 -11.37
C TRP A 835 -16.90 -1.79 -10.47
N VAL A 836 -17.99 -1.13 -10.85
CA VAL A 836 -19.22 -1.17 -10.04
C VAL A 836 -19.98 -2.51 -10.19
N ILE A 837 -19.58 -3.39 -11.12
CA ILE A 837 -20.17 -4.74 -11.21
C ILE A 837 -19.58 -5.70 -10.17
N VAL A 838 -18.39 -5.42 -9.60
CA VAL A 838 -17.74 -6.32 -8.60
C VAL A 838 -17.60 -5.67 -7.22
N LEU A 839 -17.88 -4.36 -7.11
CA LEU A 839 -18.20 -3.69 -5.85
C LEU A 839 -19.69 -3.80 -5.49
N LEU A 840 -20.43 -4.68 -6.17
CA LEU A 840 -21.70 -5.12 -5.63
C LEU A 840 -21.42 -5.88 -4.33
N ASP A 841 -22.03 -5.46 -3.23
CA ASP A 841 -22.20 -6.37 -2.11
C ASP A 841 -22.84 -7.68 -2.61
N ALA A 842 -22.75 -8.76 -1.85
CA ALA A 842 -23.35 -10.05 -2.22
C ALA A 842 -24.87 -9.96 -2.51
N ASP A 843 -25.50 -8.82 -2.23
CA ASP A 843 -26.89 -8.48 -2.52
C ASP A 843 -27.11 -7.61 -3.78
N GLY A 844 -26.07 -7.20 -4.50
CA GLY A 844 -26.20 -6.39 -5.72
C GLY A 844 -26.18 -4.87 -5.51
N THR A 845 -25.67 -4.34 -4.38
CA THR A 845 -25.63 -2.89 -4.12
C THR A 845 -24.26 -2.26 -4.40
N ALA A 846 -24.22 -1.21 -5.22
CA ALA A 846 -23.02 -0.48 -5.61
C ALA A 846 -22.40 0.31 -4.43
N PRO A 847 -21.09 0.60 -4.44
CA PRO A 847 -20.48 1.50 -3.47
C PRO A 847 -21.12 2.88 -3.66
N LEU A 848 -21.79 3.39 -2.62
CA LEU A 848 -22.47 4.68 -2.69
C LEU A 848 -21.56 5.77 -2.13
N VAL A 849 -21.70 6.96 -2.71
CA VAL A 849 -20.98 8.16 -2.29
C VAL A 849 -21.61 8.67 -1.01
N ALA A 850 -20.78 9.15 -0.10
CA ALA A 850 -21.27 9.83 1.08
C ALA A 850 -21.33 11.34 0.89
N PHE A 851 -21.75 11.93 -0.24
CA PHE A 851 -21.88 13.40 -0.34
C PHE A 851 -23.25 13.87 0.18
N ALA A 852 -23.34 15.11 0.66
CA ALA A 852 -24.63 15.79 0.88
C ALA A 852 -24.60 17.23 0.39
N ALA A 853 -25.80 17.78 0.20
CA ALA A 853 -26.00 19.21 0.05
C ALA A 853 -27.17 19.70 0.89
N SER A 854 -27.09 20.95 1.32
CA SER A 854 -28.12 21.63 2.11
C SER A 854 -28.55 22.92 1.42
N VAL A 855 -29.86 23.19 1.40
CA VAL A 855 -30.44 24.31 0.65
C VAL A 855 -31.28 25.23 1.54
N TRP A 856 -31.09 26.53 1.38
CA TRP A 856 -31.87 27.60 2.01
C TRP A 856 -32.41 28.55 0.96
N ILE A 857 -33.55 29.18 1.26
CA ILE A 857 -34.05 30.38 0.57
C ILE A 857 -34.02 31.53 1.58
N ASN A 858 -33.25 32.57 1.29
CA ASN A 858 -32.95 33.64 2.22
C ASN A 858 -32.44 33.07 3.56
N ASP A 859 -33.15 33.30 4.66
CA ASP A 859 -32.83 32.79 6.00
C ASP A 859 -33.64 31.55 6.42
N VAL A 860 -34.35 30.93 5.47
CA VAL A 860 -35.22 29.78 5.71
C VAL A 860 -34.58 28.51 5.15
N PHE A 861 -34.30 27.56 6.03
CA PHE A 861 -33.88 26.21 5.65
C PHE A 861 -35.01 25.49 4.90
N ILE A 862 -34.67 24.88 3.75
CA ILE A 862 -35.61 24.09 2.95
C ILE A 862 -35.44 22.61 3.28
N ASP A 863 -34.31 22.02 2.85
CA ASP A 863 -34.03 20.60 3.03
C ASP A 863 -32.54 20.29 2.82
N SER A 864 -32.15 19.05 3.09
CA SER A 864 -30.88 18.49 2.61
C SER A 864 -31.07 17.18 1.90
N VAL A 865 -30.17 16.97 0.97
CA VAL A 865 -30.13 15.80 0.11
C VAL A 865 -28.79 15.11 0.27
N THR A 866 -28.82 13.79 0.20
CA THR A 866 -27.65 12.94 0.08
C THR A 866 -27.77 12.18 -1.22
N ALA A 867 -26.75 12.12 -2.06
CA ALA A 867 -26.76 11.10 -3.12
C ALA A 867 -26.29 9.79 -2.53
N ASN A 868 -27.23 8.86 -2.39
CA ASN A 868 -26.95 7.46 -2.12
C ASN A 868 -26.90 6.66 -3.44
N THR A 869 -26.67 7.33 -4.57
CA THR A 869 -26.57 6.68 -5.87
C THR A 869 -25.14 6.78 -6.35
N ALA A 870 -24.72 5.76 -7.09
CA ALA A 870 -23.38 5.71 -7.62
C ALA A 870 -23.10 6.84 -8.65
N ALA A 871 -24.15 7.39 -9.28
CA ALA A 871 -24.08 8.55 -10.16
C ALA A 871 -23.65 9.85 -9.45
N GLY A 872 -23.66 9.90 -8.11
CA GLY A 872 -23.15 11.06 -7.37
C GLY A 872 -24.01 12.32 -7.42
N ASP A 873 -25.14 12.27 -8.13
CA ASP A 873 -26.09 13.38 -8.28
C ASP A 873 -27.24 13.26 -7.27
N ALA A 874 -27.58 14.39 -6.65
CA ALA A 874 -28.82 14.59 -5.92
C ALA A 874 -29.76 15.49 -6.74
N ASN A 875 -30.74 14.87 -7.39
CA ASN A 875 -31.79 15.56 -8.15
C ASN A 875 -33.00 15.78 -7.26
N ALA A 876 -33.31 17.03 -6.94
CA ALA A 876 -34.42 17.33 -6.04
C ALA A 876 -35.11 18.67 -6.36
N LEU A 877 -36.42 18.68 -6.13
CA LEU A 877 -37.21 19.90 -6.09
C LEU A 877 -37.23 20.41 -4.65
N PHE A 878 -36.79 21.65 -4.45
CA PHE A 878 -36.73 22.34 -3.17
C PHE A 878 -37.88 23.35 -3.07
N PRO A 879 -39.04 22.96 -2.49
CA PRO A 879 -40.21 23.83 -2.39
C PRO A 879 -39.95 24.99 -1.44
N PHE A 880 -40.31 26.19 -1.85
CA PHE A 880 -40.19 27.39 -1.02
C PHE A 880 -41.32 27.42 0.02
N PRO A 881 -40.98 27.46 1.33
CA PRO A 881 -42.00 27.58 2.37
C PRO A 881 -42.82 28.86 2.22
N ASN A 882 -44.09 28.82 2.63
CA ASN A 882 -44.96 29.99 2.50
C ASN A 882 -44.37 31.21 3.23
N GLY A 883 -44.27 32.34 2.53
CA GLY A 883 -43.70 33.59 3.05
C GLY A 883 -42.17 33.68 3.05
N SER A 884 -41.46 32.66 2.54
CA SER A 884 -39.99 32.71 2.41
C SER A 884 -39.50 33.53 1.21
N VAL A 885 -40.35 33.70 0.19
CA VAL A 885 -40.09 34.53 -1.00
C VAL A 885 -40.67 35.94 -0.79
N ILE A 886 -39.85 36.95 -1.03
CA ILE A 886 -40.21 38.36 -0.86
C ILE A 886 -40.41 39.02 -2.23
N ALA A 887 -41.66 39.21 -2.64
CA ALA A 887 -41.99 39.78 -3.93
C ALA A 887 -41.41 41.20 -4.11
N GLY A 888 -40.85 41.46 -5.29
CA GLY A 888 -40.23 42.74 -5.67
C GLY A 888 -38.87 43.02 -5.03
N GLN A 889 -38.26 42.01 -4.39
CA GLN A 889 -36.91 42.08 -3.83
C GLN A 889 -36.02 40.98 -4.42
N ASP A 890 -34.71 41.17 -4.29
CA ASP A 890 -33.74 40.11 -4.54
C ASP A 890 -33.89 39.02 -3.49
N ASN A 891 -34.03 37.79 -3.95
CA ASN A 891 -34.12 36.59 -3.12
C ASN A 891 -32.97 35.65 -3.49
N VAL A 892 -32.44 34.93 -2.51
CA VAL A 892 -31.23 34.12 -2.71
C VAL A 892 -31.45 32.68 -2.28
N VAL A 893 -31.26 31.75 -3.23
CA VAL A 893 -31.12 30.33 -2.91
C VAL A 893 -29.65 30.07 -2.57
N THR A 894 -29.37 29.66 -1.34
CA THR A 894 -28.02 29.25 -0.91
C THR A 894 -27.93 27.73 -0.88
N VAL A 895 -26.93 27.17 -1.57
CA VAL A 895 -26.62 25.74 -1.59
C VAL A 895 -25.24 25.54 -0.98
N LEU A 896 -25.17 24.75 0.10
CA LEU A 896 -23.93 24.24 0.64
C LEU A 896 -23.72 22.83 0.10
N GLN A 897 -22.70 22.63 -0.73
CA GLN A 897 -22.38 21.39 -1.40
C GLN A 897 -21.12 20.76 -0.77
N ASP A 898 -21.27 19.56 -0.22
CA ASP A 898 -20.11 18.76 0.20
C ASP A 898 -19.37 18.22 -1.03
N HIS A 899 -18.04 18.19 -0.97
CA HIS A 899 -17.18 17.70 -2.03
C HIS A 899 -16.32 16.55 -1.50
N MET A 900 -16.43 15.40 -2.15
CA MET A 900 -15.81 14.15 -1.69
C MET A 900 -14.46 13.86 -2.37
N GLY A 901 -14.00 14.76 -3.24
CA GLY A 901 -12.83 14.62 -4.11
C GLY A 901 -13.25 14.55 -5.57
N ASN A 902 -12.33 14.69 -6.52
CA ASN A 902 -12.54 14.39 -7.95
C ASN A 902 -12.34 12.89 -8.19
N ASP A 903 -13.00 12.37 -9.23
CA ASP A 903 -12.94 10.95 -9.55
C ASP A 903 -11.59 10.60 -10.18
N GLU A 904 -11.23 9.32 -10.21
CA GLU A 904 -10.02 8.81 -10.87
C GLU A 904 -10.37 8.05 -12.17
N GLY A 905 -9.45 7.26 -12.69
CA GLY A 905 -9.67 6.31 -13.78
C GLY A 905 -9.89 6.95 -15.15
N THR A 906 -11.12 6.93 -15.66
CA THR A 906 -11.48 7.58 -16.94
C THR A 906 -12.28 8.87 -16.76
N ASN A 907 -12.57 9.24 -15.50
CA ASN A 907 -13.35 10.42 -15.14
C ASN A 907 -12.53 11.44 -14.34
N GLN A 908 -11.23 11.59 -14.61
CA GLN A 908 -10.37 12.52 -13.85
C GLN A 908 -10.84 13.98 -13.97
N LYS A 909 -11.50 14.31 -15.09
CA LYS A 909 -12.10 15.63 -15.36
C LYS A 909 -13.56 15.67 -14.93
N SER A 910 -13.85 15.27 -13.69
CA SER A 910 -15.22 15.21 -13.21
C SER A 910 -15.72 16.50 -12.59
N ASP A 911 -17.02 16.76 -12.78
CA ASP A 911 -17.72 17.94 -12.33
C ASP A 911 -18.12 17.88 -10.85
N ARG A 912 -18.12 19.04 -10.19
CA ARG A 912 -18.52 19.21 -8.79
C ARG A 912 -19.24 20.54 -8.65
N GLY A 913 -20.46 20.54 -8.15
CA GLY A 913 -21.30 21.74 -8.13
C GLY A 913 -22.75 21.47 -8.47
N ILE A 914 -23.37 22.36 -9.25
CA ILE A 914 -24.78 22.28 -9.62
C ILE A 914 -24.87 21.94 -11.11
N ARG A 915 -25.25 20.71 -11.45
CA ARG A 915 -25.39 20.22 -12.82
C ARG A 915 -26.66 20.68 -13.52
N GLY A 916 -27.62 21.19 -12.77
CA GLY A 916 -28.81 21.79 -13.35
C GLY A 916 -29.62 22.58 -12.36
N PHE A 917 -30.24 23.65 -12.85
CA PHE A 917 -31.03 24.55 -12.02
C PHE A 917 -32.21 25.18 -12.78
N GLU A 918 -33.33 25.35 -12.10
CA GLU A 918 -34.53 26.03 -12.62
C GLU A 918 -35.37 26.61 -11.46
N LEU A 919 -35.95 27.80 -11.66
CA LEU A 919 -36.99 28.34 -10.76
C LEU A 919 -38.37 27.89 -11.24
N VAL A 920 -39.20 27.41 -10.32
CA VAL A 920 -40.53 26.87 -10.62
C VAL A 920 -41.63 27.84 -10.16
N GLY A 921 -42.74 27.91 -10.88
CA GLY A 921 -43.97 28.59 -10.46
C GLY A 921 -44.17 30.03 -10.97
N GLY A 922 -43.14 30.66 -11.55
CA GLY A 922 -43.19 32.03 -12.09
C GLY A 922 -42.59 32.17 -13.50
N VAL A 923 -42.47 33.42 -13.99
CA VAL A 923 -41.70 33.76 -15.21
C VAL A 923 -40.27 34.20 -14.89
N GLY A 924 -39.93 34.31 -13.60
CA GLY A 924 -38.61 34.69 -13.13
C GLY A 924 -37.55 33.64 -13.45
N LYS A 925 -36.31 34.09 -13.62
CA LYS A 925 -35.11 33.25 -13.77
C LYS A 925 -34.09 33.68 -12.73
N PHE A 926 -33.16 32.80 -12.40
CA PHE A 926 -31.98 33.21 -11.64
C PHE A 926 -31.26 34.32 -12.39
N SER A 927 -31.16 35.51 -11.79
CA SER A 927 -30.49 36.66 -12.37
C SER A 927 -28.98 36.46 -12.37
N THR A 928 -28.43 36.02 -11.23
CA THR A 928 -26.98 35.82 -11.04
C THR A 928 -26.75 34.57 -10.19
N TRP A 929 -25.71 33.80 -10.52
CA TRP A 929 -25.14 32.81 -9.61
C TRP A 929 -23.80 33.31 -9.10
N LYS A 930 -23.50 33.02 -7.84
CA LYS A 930 -22.20 33.27 -7.22
C LYS A 930 -21.68 32.00 -6.56
N VAL A 931 -20.37 31.87 -6.50
CA VAL A 931 -19.69 30.70 -5.94
C VAL A 931 -18.56 31.10 -5.01
N GLN A 932 -18.38 30.32 -3.95
CA GLN A 932 -17.29 30.47 -3.00
C GLN A 932 -16.82 29.09 -2.52
N GLY A 933 -15.58 28.74 -2.86
CA GLY A 933 -14.83 27.66 -2.22
C GLY A 933 -13.82 28.21 -1.21
N LYS A 934 -12.68 27.53 -1.07
CA LYS A 934 -11.56 27.99 -0.21
C LYS A 934 -11.11 29.41 -0.57
N LEU A 935 -10.57 30.14 0.40
CA LEU A 935 -10.11 31.51 0.18
C LEU A 935 -9.00 31.54 -0.89
N GLY A 936 -9.17 32.37 -1.92
CA GLY A 936 -8.19 32.55 -3.00
C GLY A 936 -8.14 31.44 -4.06
N GLY A 937 -8.98 30.40 -3.96
CA GLY A 937 -9.00 29.27 -4.90
C GLY A 937 -7.65 28.54 -4.97
N TYR A 938 -7.43 27.71 -6.00
CA TYR A 938 -6.15 27.01 -6.16
C TYR A 938 -4.97 27.93 -6.51
N GLU A 939 -5.19 29.15 -6.97
CA GLU A 939 -4.11 30.08 -7.33
C GLU A 939 -3.53 30.81 -6.12
N ASN A 940 -4.40 31.41 -5.30
CA ASN A 940 -4.02 32.41 -4.30
C ASN A 940 -4.33 31.99 -2.86
N PHE A 941 -4.50 30.69 -2.60
CA PHE A 941 -4.73 30.19 -1.24
C PHE A 941 -3.60 30.58 -0.27
N PRO A 942 -3.92 30.99 0.97
CA PRO A 942 -2.93 31.52 1.91
C PRO A 942 -2.10 30.44 2.62
N ASP A 943 -2.67 29.27 2.94
CA ASP A 943 -1.96 28.21 3.67
C ASP A 943 -1.03 27.41 2.74
N ARG A 944 0.19 27.94 2.54
CA ARG A 944 1.24 27.27 1.75
C ARG A 944 1.88 26.09 2.48
N VAL A 945 1.80 26.02 3.81
CA VAL A 945 2.40 24.91 4.57
C VAL A 945 1.59 23.63 4.38
N ARG A 946 0.28 23.70 4.59
CA ARG A 946 -0.62 22.53 4.46
C ARG A 946 -1.09 22.31 3.03
N GLY A 947 -0.97 23.32 2.18
CA GLY A 947 -1.21 23.21 0.74
C GLY A 947 -2.69 23.32 0.36
N GLY A 948 -2.93 23.26 -0.95
CA GLY A 948 -4.22 23.63 -1.55
C GLY A 948 -5.40 22.72 -1.17
N LEU A 949 -5.16 21.47 -0.76
CA LEU A 949 -6.24 20.53 -0.47
C LEU A 949 -6.79 20.67 0.96
N ASN A 950 -6.08 21.30 1.89
CA ASN A 950 -6.40 21.21 3.33
C ASN A 950 -7.71 21.90 3.72
N GLU A 951 -8.11 22.94 2.98
CA GLU A 951 -9.21 23.84 3.32
C GLU A 951 -10.35 23.76 2.30
N GLY A 952 -11.57 24.00 2.76
CA GLY A 952 -12.76 24.20 1.94
C GLY A 952 -13.35 25.60 2.06
N GLY A 953 -14.56 25.73 1.53
CA GLY A 953 -15.29 26.97 1.47
C GLY A 953 -16.14 27.29 2.68
N LEU A 954 -16.11 26.56 3.80
CA LEU A 954 -16.88 26.97 4.98
C LEU A 954 -16.33 28.29 5.55
N TYR A 955 -17.19 29.16 6.07
CA TYR A 955 -16.79 30.49 6.54
C TYR A 955 -15.61 30.48 7.52
N GLY A 956 -15.62 29.57 8.50
CA GLY A 956 -14.52 29.42 9.46
C GLY A 956 -13.22 28.94 8.82
N GLU A 957 -13.28 28.08 7.80
CA GLU A 957 -12.10 27.68 7.02
C GLU A 957 -11.52 28.89 6.26
N ARG A 958 -12.37 29.65 5.56
CA ARG A 958 -11.96 30.85 4.79
C ARG A 958 -11.33 31.94 5.66
N LEU A 959 -11.71 32.03 6.93
CA LEU A 959 -11.14 32.98 7.90
C LEU A 959 -9.93 32.43 8.67
N GLY A 960 -9.57 31.17 8.48
CA GLY A 960 -8.43 30.55 9.16
C GLY A 960 -8.69 30.15 10.62
N TRP A 961 -9.95 29.95 11.01
CA TRP A 961 -10.32 29.62 12.41
C TRP A 961 -9.77 28.26 12.88
N HIS A 962 -9.36 27.39 11.96
CA HIS A 962 -8.75 26.08 12.21
C HIS A 962 -7.28 26.17 12.58
N LEU A 963 -6.63 27.31 12.34
CA LEU A 963 -5.21 27.52 12.61
C LEU A 963 -4.96 27.74 14.12
N PRO A 964 -3.88 27.17 14.71
CA PRO A 964 -3.59 27.31 16.13
C PRO A 964 -3.56 28.76 16.63
N SER A 965 -3.00 29.66 15.82
CA SER A 965 -2.78 31.07 16.15
C SER A 965 -4.00 31.98 15.93
N PHE A 966 -5.17 31.43 15.55
CA PHE A 966 -6.34 32.27 15.30
C PHE A 966 -6.90 32.82 16.62
N PRO A 967 -7.13 34.14 16.75
CA PRO A 967 -7.59 34.73 18.01
C PRO A 967 -9.05 34.37 18.30
N ILE A 968 -9.29 33.66 19.42
CA ILE A 968 -10.62 33.36 19.92
C ILE A 968 -11.06 34.45 20.92
N SER A 969 -11.96 35.33 20.50
CA SER A 969 -12.50 36.42 21.33
C SER A 969 -13.79 36.00 22.06
N ASP A 970 -14.02 36.52 23.27
CA ASP A 970 -15.30 36.28 23.98
C ASP A 970 -16.50 37.01 23.35
N SER A 971 -16.27 37.96 22.43
CA SER A 971 -17.34 38.67 21.71
C SER A 971 -17.87 37.90 20.51
N ASP A 972 -16.99 37.15 19.83
CA ASP A 972 -17.33 36.47 18.57
C ASP A 972 -17.53 34.96 18.77
N TRP A 973 -17.04 34.40 19.89
CA TRP A 973 -17.13 33.00 20.24
C TRP A 973 -17.84 32.77 21.58
N THR A 974 -18.78 31.83 21.58
CA THR A 974 -19.59 31.51 22.76
C THR A 974 -19.15 30.19 23.39
N PRO A 975 -19.05 30.06 24.72
CA PRO A 975 -18.89 28.75 25.36
C PRO A 975 -20.06 27.82 25.01
N ARG A 976 -19.75 26.61 24.53
CA ARG A 976 -20.75 25.60 24.17
C ARG A 976 -20.10 24.22 24.13
N ALA A 977 -20.69 23.23 24.78
CA ALA A 977 -20.16 21.87 24.71
C ALA A 977 -20.43 21.26 23.32
N LEU A 978 -19.53 20.41 22.84
CA LEU A 978 -19.72 19.71 21.56
C LEU A 978 -21.02 18.87 21.55
N SER A 979 -21.38 18.29 22.70
CA SER A 979 -22.63 17.53 22.91
C SER A 979 -23.91 18.36 22.77
N ASP A 980 -23.82 19.68 22.94
CA ASP A 980 -24.98 20.57 22.82
C ASP A 980 -25.36 20.83 21.36
N GLY A 981 -24.48 20.47 20.41
CA GLY A 981 -24.69 20.65 18.98
C GLY A 981 -24.96 22.10 18.56
N LEU A 982 -25.62 22.27 17.42
CA LEU A 982 -25.93 23.60 16.89
C LEU A 982 -27.03 24.32 17.70
N PRO A 983 -27.01 25.66 17.80
CA PRO A 983 -28.03 26.42 18.50
C PRO A 983 -29.46 26.09 18.04
N ASN A 984 -30.35 25.84 19.00
CA ASN A 984 -31.77 25.50 18.79
C ASN A 984 -32.01 24.24 17.92
N GLY A 985 -31.00 23.40 17.70
CA GLY A 985 -31.11 22.20 16.86
C GLY A 985 -31.46 22.47 15.40
N LYS A 986 -31.18 23.68 14.89
CA LYS A 986 -31.45 24.06 13.50
C LYS A 986 -30.34 23.56 12.56
N ALA A 987 -30.70 23.32 11.30
CA ALA A 987 -29.74 23.07 10.23
C ALA A 987 -28.81 24.29 10.04
N GLY A 988 -27.52 24.03 9.81
CA GLY A 988 -26.48 25.05 9.65
C GLY A 988 -25.08 24.46 9.80
N VAL A 989 -24.07 25.32 9.93
CA VAL A 989 -22.68 24.91 10.15
C VAL A 989 -22.13 25.58 11.40
N GLY A 990 -21.60 24.76 12.30
CA GLY A 990 -20.96 25.20 13.54
C GLY A 990 -19.47 24.89 13.56
N PHE A 991 -18.70 25.78 14.17
CA PHE A 991 -17.26 25.63 14.31
C PHE A 991 -16.88 25.58 15.80
N PHE A 992 -16.35 24.44 16.26
CA PHE A 992 -16.05 24.19 17.67
C PHE A 992 -14.56 24.04 17.96
N VAL A 993 -13.96 24.99 18.66
CA VAL A 993 -12.51 24.98 18.97
C VAL A 993 -12.28 24.65 20.45
N THR A 994 -11.24 23.88 20.75
CA THR A 994 -10.73 23.69 22.12
C THR A 994 -9.24 23.41 22.17
N THR A 995 -8.59 23.71 23.28
CA THR A 995 -7.15 23.50 23.49
C THR A 995 -6.92 22.32 24.43
N PHE A 996 -5.88 21.51 24.22
CA PHE A 996 -5.45 20.56 25.24
C PHE A 996 -3.94 20.39 25.28
N ALA A 997 -3.44 19.97 26.44
CA ALA A 997 -2.03 19.71 26.68
C ALA A 997 -1.73 18.23 26.50
N LEU A 998 -0.60 17.91 25.87
CA LEU A 998 0.00 16.58 25.93
C LEU A 998 1.38 16.67 26.60
N ASP A 999 1.68 15.66 27.42
CA ASP A 999 2.98 15.47 28.07
C ASP A 999 3.41 14.01 27.90
N VAL A 1000 3.68 13.63 26.65
CA VAL A 1000 4.16 12.29 26.32
C VAL A 1000 5.65 12.22 26.63
N PRO A 1001 6.09 11.30 27.52
CA PRO A 1001 7.48 11.21 27.91
C PRO A 1001 8.43 10.99 26.73
N LYS A 1002 9.59 11.67 26.77
CA LYS A 1002 10.64 11.52 25.76
C LYS A 1002 11.03 10.04 25.59
N GLY A 1003 11.15 9.61 24.33
CA GLY A 1003 11.53 8.23 23.98
C GLY A 1003 10.36 7.24 23.95
N VAL A 1004 9.12 7.73 24.05
CA VAL A 1004 7.90 6.94 23.87
C VAL A 1004 7.26 7.28 22.53
N ASP A 1005 6.99 6.25 21.73
CA ASP A 1005 6.13 6.35 20.55
C ASP A 1005 4.71 5.91 20.94
N ALA A 1006 3.85 6.88 21.29
CA ALA A 1006 2.47 6.63 21.67
C ALA A 1006 1.56 6.87 20.46
N ALA A 1007 0.78 5.88 20.03
CA ALA A 1007 -0.24 6.08 18.99
C ALA A 1007 -1.49 6.75 19.60
N MET A 1008 -1.93 7.87 19.01
CA MET A 1008 -3.12 8.61 19.45
C MET A 1008 -4.15 8.74 18.34
N SER A 1009 -5.42 8.80 18.74
CA SER A 1009 -6.54 8.95 17.81
C SER A 1009 -7.72 9.67 18.45
N PHE A 1010 -8.49 10.39 17.65
CA PHE A 1010 -9.78 10.94 18.04
C PHE A 1010 -10.89 9.92 17.73
N GLN A 1011 -11.75 9.64 18.72
CA GLN A 1011 -12.85 8.69 18.60
C GLN A 1011 -14.19 9.43 18.65
N PHE A 1012 -14.98 9.28 17.59
CA PHE A 1012 -16.39 9.64 17.59
C PHE A 1012 -17.22 8.46 18.08
N ASN A 1013 -18.09 8.67 19.06
CA ASN A 1013 -18.93 7.60 19.60
C ASN A 1013 -20.07 7.26 18.63
N LEU A 1014 -20.39 5.96 18.53
CA LEU A 1014 -21.56 5.46 17.82
C LEU A 1014 -22.75 5.45 18.78
N GLU A 1015 -23.45 6.58 18.89
CA GLU A 1015 -24.72 6.60 19.62
C GLU A 1015 -25.88 6.30 18.66
N GLN A 1016 -26.71 5.30 19.02
CA GLN A 1016 -27.90 4.98 18.26
C GLN A 1016 -28.91 6.12 18.32
N GLY A 1017 -29.47 6.51 17.17
CA GLY A 1017 -30.50 7.54 17.08
C GLY A 1017 -29.96 8.98 16.99
N LEU A 1018 -28.64 9.17 16.85
CA LEU A 1018 -28.10 10.47 16.43
C LEU A 1018 -28.64 10.83 15.06
N ALA A 1019 -29.01 12.11 14.90
CA ALA A 1019 -29.40 12.64 13.60
C ALA A 1019 -28.14 12.80 12.72
N ALA A 1020 -28.32 12.76 11.40
CA ALA A 1020 -27.24 12.43 10.45
C ALA A 1020 -26.25 13.57 10.19
N TYR A 1021 -25.13 13.66 10.93
CA TYR A 1021 -24.18 14.77 10.75
C TYR A 1021 -23.00 14.55 9.81
N ARG A 1022 -22.46 15.64 9.25
CA ARG A 1022 -21.10 15.70 8.69
C ARG A 1022 -20.14 16.45 9.58
N ALA A 1023 -18.95 15.90 9.79
CA ALA A 1023 -17.94 16.49 10.63
C ALA A 1023 -16.55 16.54 10.00
N LEU A 1024 -15.85 17.66 10.21
CA LEU A 1024 -14.46 17.84 9.84
C LEU A 1024 -13.62 17.95 11.11
N LEU A 1025 -12.57 17.14 11.22
CA LEU A 1025 -11.61 17.17 12.33
C LEU A 1025 -10.35 17.90 11.87
N PHE A 1026 -10.01 18.98 12.57
CA PHE A 1026 -8.76 19.69 12.38
C PHE A 1026 -7.90 19.59 13.62
N VAL A 1027 -6.62 19.25 13.44
CA VAL A 1027 -5.61 19.20 14.50
C VAL A 1027 -4.46 20.09 14.09
N ASN A 1028 -4.23 21.14 14.87
CA ASN A 1028 -3.20 22.13 14.60
C ASN A 1028 -3.26 22.70 13.16
N GLY A 1029 -4.47 23.00 12.68
CA GLY A 1029 -4.76 23.45 11.30
C GLY A 1029 -4.82 22.35 10.24
N TRP A 1030 -4.39 21.12 10.53
CA TRP A 1030 -4.42 20.01 9.57
C TRP A 1030 -5.75 19.29 9.62
N LYS A 1031 -6.44 19.19 8.50
CA LYS A 1031 -7.68 18.40 8.39
C LYS A 1031 -7.33 16.91 8.40
N PHE A 1032 -7.59 16.23 9.50
CA PHE A 1032 -7.27 14.81 9.72
C PHE A 1032 -8.50 13.89 9.83
N GLY A 1033 -9.68 14.41 9.53
CA GLY A 1033 -10.89 13.58 9.51
C GLY A 1033 -12.05 14.22 8.77
N LYS A 1034 -12.77 13.38 8.03
CA LYS A 1034 -14.13 13.64 7.57
C LYS A 1034 -15.02 12.51 8.09
N ARG A 1035 -16.11 12.84 8.77
CA ARG A 1035 -17.05 11.88 9.35
C ARG A 1035 -18.45 12.17 8.80
N ALA A 1036 -19.02 11.21 8.08
CA ALA A 1036 -20.43 11.22 7.66
C ALA A 1036 -21.23 10.27 8.57
N ALA A 1037 -21.88 10.81 9.60
CA ALA A 1037 -22.42 10.10 10.77
C ALA A 1037 -23.34 8.93 10.43
N ASP A 1038 -24.22 9.18 9.47
CA ASP A 1038 -25.24 8.32 8.89
C ASP A 1038 -24.71 7.29 7.90
N TYR A 1039 -23.42 7.38 7.55
CA TYR A 1039 -22.82 6.57 6.51
C TYR A 1039 -21.65 5.73 7.04
N GLY A 1040 -20.67 6.34 7.72
CA GLY A 1040 -19.51 5.62 8.26
C GLY A 1040 -18.52 5.16 7.16
N PRO A 1041 -17.67 4.15 7.41
CA PRO A 1041 -17.55 3.39 8.65
C PRO A 1041 -16.65 4.05 9.69
N GLN A 1042 -15.80 5.00 9.29
CA GLN A 1042 -14.74 5.50 10.15
C GLN A 1042 -15.29 6.28 11.35
N THR A 1043 -14.86 5.85 12.54
CA THR A 1043 -15.15 6.52 13.82
C THR A 1043 -13.89 6.86 14.60
N ARG A 1044 -12.76 6.27 14.24
CA ARG A 1044 -11.45 6.50 14.84
C ARG A 1044 -10.53 7.16 13.83
N PHE A 1045 -9.97 8.30 14.18
CA PHE A 1045 -9.10 9.12 13.33
C PHE A 1045 -7.73 9.22 14.00
N PRO A 1046 -6.77 8.34 13.64
CA PRO A 1046 -5.42 8.42 14.17
C PRO A 1046 -4.71 9.68 13.67
N VAL A 1047 -3.89 10.29 14.52
CA VAL A 1047 -3.11 11.48 14.16
C VAL A 1047 -1.67 11.27 14.63
N PRO A 1048 -0.67 11.39 13.74
CA PRO A 1048 0.71 11.08 14.09
C PRO A 1048 1.34 12.17 14.99
N PRO A 1049 2.35 11.81 15.81
CA PRO A 1049 3.21 12.82 16.42
C PRO A 1049 3.88 13.68 15.35
N GLY A 1050 4.10 14.96 15.66
CA GLY A 1050 4.54 15.97 14.69
C GLY A 1050 3.37 16.82 14.20
N ILE A 1051 2.24 16.19 13.87
CA ILE A 1051 0.96 16.89 13.73
C ILE A 1051 0.40 17.20 15.12
N LEU A 1052 0.28 16.18 15.97
CA LEU A 1052 0.11 16.38 17.41
C LEU A 1052 1.45 16.81 18.03
N ASP A 1053 1.41 17.86 18.84
CA ASP A 1053 2.55 18.25 19.66
C ASP A 1053 2.48 17.49 20.98
N TYR A 1054 3.36 16.51 21.13
CA TYR A 1054 3.36 15.57 22.25
C TYR A 1054 3.89 16.18 23.56
N ASN A 1055 4.51 17.36 23.51
CA ASN A 1055 5.09 18.03 24.67
C ASN A 1055 4.69 19.51 24.70
N GLY A 1056 3.49 19.82 24.21
CA GLY A 1056 3.02 21.19 24.03
C GLY A 1056 1.53 21.33 24.33
N ASN A 1057 1.10 22.60 24.37
CA ASN A 1057 -0.29 22.99 24.31
C ASN A 1057 -0.52 23.51 22.90
N LYS A 1058 -1.33 22.82 22.09
CA LYS A 1058 -1.74 23.34 20.78
C LYS A 1058 -3.21 23.08 20.53
#